data_AF-A0A1G0LJC5-F1
#
_entry.id   AF-A0A1G0LJC5-F1
#
_cell.length_a   1.000
_cell.length_b   1.000
_cell.length_c   1.000
_cell.angle_alpha   90.00
_cell.angle_beta   90.00
_cell.angle_gamma   90.00
#
_symmetry.space_group_name_H-M   'P 1'
#
loop_
_entity.id
_entity.type
_entity.pdbx_description
1 polymer ?
#
loop_
_entity_poly.entity_id
_entity_poly.type
_entity_poly.pdbx_seq_one_letter_code
_entity_poly.pdbx_strand_id
1 'polypeptide(L)'
;MISTSLFSCTKIRKLFLMHALTAVAVLFPQLACASLPNHLFRVDIRPKRNFTRLAIQLENTAGYTVAQLPGNRIRLVIKNTDGPILKKIRRYSDSNIGGVVLSRRGNDLLATFQIAPGTGWRDISREGVSAITLDFGKTFNQPAAPPLAGREKIWNGIEKLVRDFDPPLKPEIPFLPTDSQILKNILPEDELLSFNAGEAALYKGRLSEAEEIFTLFAGKQTPIRSIALFRLGETYYKLQKYPQALNSFREAEKIWPAFLNFNPGVLFYYGDSVARGGDLRSARTMLAELIARLADKQFAPALLVRLGDILTRQGHAQEALGLYRTVADNFHSSKANRMALLRLNDLNFLKVTPWSYRDLSESYLDLYQQSGDLDLREEALFKHALLESLHGGTSEALRLITMFQKKFPRSIYATVGKNIREVLVTQTYLETEWSNEALALLRFTEEQQEYLSGCIARPEFLPKVAAAYEEGGRPIEMIRLFASLLDRPWSAPGAAFMYESIAENANLLGDDAMAEKYARLFLKNYPAHPDSRLMLERLGGLYFSQDKYQETKDTLLWLLNKGERAKRTESYYYLGSALWELKQLPSTIKAFDLFFSSQPENLEHLLPDAYYQSAAAHESSGDRKGALRLLEAGIKSPVVQRKDALYYKSGQLAVLEGKKELARGFFDQVAKKSLDPDWQ
;
A
#
# COMPACT_ATOMS: atom_id res chain seq x y z
N MET A 1 -17.90 -32.83 52.58
CA MET A 1 -17.68 -33.17 54.00
C MET A 1 -16.23 -33.56 54.17
N ILE A 2 -15.48 -32.81 55.02
CA ILE A 2 -14.42 -33.25 55.96
C ILE A 2 -13.22 -34.01 55.33
N SER A 3 -11.92 -33.70 55.51
CA SER A 3 -11.12 -32.94 56.48
C SER A 3 -9.70 -32.76 55.89
N THR A 4 -8.96 -31.65 56.10
CA THR A 4 -7.83 -31.49 57.06
C THR A 4 -6.94 -32.74 57.26
N SER A 5 -5.63 -32.74 57.45
CA SER A 5 -4.53 -31.77 57.65
C SER A 5 -3.30 -32.64 57.95
N LEU A 6 -2.08 -32.27 57.56
CA LEU A 6 -0.81 -32.83 58.07
C LEU A 6 0.29 -31.78 57.77
N PHE A 7 0.80 -30.99 58.71
CA PHE A 7 1.74 -31.27 59.81
C PHE A 7 3.08 -31.93 59.41
N SER A 8 4.15 -31.32 59.94
CA SER A 8 5.48 -31.89 60.26
C SER A 8 6.48 -31.99 59.11
N CYS A 9 7.48 -31.09 58.99
CA CYS A 9 8.68 -30.92 59.84
C CYS A 9 9.68 -32.08 59.72
N THR A 10 10.86 -31.84 59.14
CA THR A 10 12.21 -32.22 59.65
C THR A 10 13.31 -31.98 58.60
N LYS A 11 14.34 -31.19 58.95
CA LYS A 11 15.78 -31.55 59.08
C LYS A 11 16.49 -31.88 57.73
N ILE A 12 17.57 -31.22 57.32
CA ILE A 12 18.94 -31.25 57.87
C ILE A 12 19.75 -30.19 57.05
N ARG A 13 20.34 -29.15 57.67
CA ARG A 13 21.78 -29.01 58.06
C ARG A 13 22.76 -29.42 56.94
N LYS A 14 23.82 -28.70 56.56
CA LYS A 14 24.62 -27.58 57.07
C LYS A 14 25.70 -27.37 55.98
N LEU A 15 26.17 -26.14 55.73
CA LEU A 15 27.63 -25.85 55.75
C LEU A 15 27.86 -24.32 55.72
N PHE A 16 28.39 -23.80 56.84
CA PHE A 16 29.37 -22.69 57.01
C PHE A 16 29.07 -21.32 56.34
N LEU A 17 28.68 -20.24 57.03
CA LEU A 17 29.21 -19.53 58.22
C LEU A 17 30.49 -18.71 57.96
N MET A 18 30.30 -17.41 57.70
CA MET A 18 31.11 -16.22 58.07
C MET A 18 30.83 -15.11 57.02
N HIS A 19 30.08 -14.04 57.28
CA HIS A 19 30.33 -13.02 58.29
C HIS A 19 29.02 -12.47 58.88
N ALA A 20 28.97 -12.41 60.21
CA ALA A 20 27.96 -11.72 60.98
C ALA A 20 28.48 -10.33 61.37
N LEU A 21 27.69 -9.29 61.05
CA LEU A 21 27.60 -8.09 61.87
C LEU A 21 26.18 -7.51 61.69
N THR A 22 25.29 -8.02 62.54
CA THR A 22 23.97 -7.49 62.91
C THR A 22 24.13 -6.04 63.41
N ALA A 23 23.47 -5.07 62.80
CA ALA A 23 22.07 -4.69 63.01
C ALA A 23 21.78 -4.10 64.40
N VAL A 24 21.71 -2.77 64.47
CA VAL A 24 20.73 -2.07 65.31
C VAL A 24 19.83 -1.29 64.37
N ALA A 25 18.54 -1.60 64.45
CA ALA A 25 17.49 -1.07 63.61
C ALA A 25 17.20 0.41 63.90
N VAL A 26 17.17 1.23 62.85
CA VAL A 26 16.31 2.41 62.79
C VAL A 26 15.34 2.16 61.64
N LEU A 27 14.13 1.75 61.98
CA LEU A 27 12.99 1.62 61.08
C LEU A 27 12.54 3.03 60.68
N PHE A 28 12.91 3.46 59.47
CA PHE A 28 12.13 4.45 58.73
C PHE A 28 11.26 3.70 57.71
N PRO A 29 9.95 3.98 57.63
CA PRO A 29 9.12 3.42 56.56
C PRO A 29 9.53 4.09 55.25
N GLN A 30 10.24 3.37 54.38
CA GLN A 30 10.33 3.76 52.98
C GLN A 30 8.98 3.46 52.33
N LEU A 31 8.14 4.50 52.24
CA LEU A 31 7.06 4.54 51.26
C LEU A 31 7.71 4.51 49.87
N ALA A 32 7.72 3.34 49.24
CA ALA A 32 8.01 3.22 47.81
C ALA A 32 6.86 3.87 47.03
N CYS A 33 6.94 5.18 46.79
CA CYS A 33 6.16 5.82 45.74
C CYS A 33 6.70 5.30 44.39
N ALA A 34 5.88 4.58 43.64
CA ALA A 34 6.16 4.36 42.23
C ALA A 34 6.25 5.74 41.55
N SER A 35 7.45 6.15 41.13
CA SER A 35 7.64 7.36 40.34
C SER A 35 6.94 7.18 39.01
N LEU A 36 6.03 8.09 38.66
CA LEU A 36 5.40 8.08 37.35
C LEU A 36 6.47 8.31 36.26
N PRO A 37 6.31 7.76 35.05
CA PRO A 37 7.34 7.77 34.02
C PRO A 37 7.65 9.16 33.43
N ASN A 38 6.94 10.21 33.85
CA ASN A 38 7.13 11.55 33.33
C ASN A 38 6.78 12.63 34.35
N HIS A 39 7.51 13.76 34.31
CA HIS A 39 7.37 14.89 35.22
C HIS A 39 7.19 16.21 34.47
N LEU A 40 6.30 17.09 34.96
CA LEU A 40 6.16 18.46 34.47
C LEU A 40 7.31 19.34 34.98
N PHE A 41 8.13 19.87 34.08
CA PHE A 41 9.13 20.88 34.41
C PHE A 41 8.59 22.30 34.42
N ARG A 42 7.87 22.69 33.35
CA ARG A 42 7.53 24.09 33.14
C ARG A 42 6.28 24.26 32.29
N VAL A 43 5.51 25.31 32.58
CA VAL A 43 4.44 25.81 31.72
C VAL A 43 4.75 27.24 31.32
N ASP A 44 4.95 27.47 30.02
CA ASP A 44 5.20 28.76 29.41
C ASP A 44 3.97 29.23 28.65
N ILE A 45 3.53 30.46 28.91
CA ILE A 45 2.46 31.11 28.16
C ILE A 45 3.01 32.39 27.53
N ARG A 46 2.98 32.46 26.20
CA ARG A 46 3.57 33.56 25.42
C ARG A 46 2.53 34.16 24.46
N PRO A 47 1.98 35.33 24.77
CA PRO A 47 1.13 36.05 23.82
C PRO A 47 1.97 36.54 22.63
N LYS A 48 1.41 36.44 21.42
CA LYS A 48 1.98 36.89 20.14
C LYS A 48 0.94 37.77 19.43
N ARG A 49 1.35 38.39 18.32
CA ARG A 49 0.53 39.38 17.58
C ARG A 49 -0.89 38.88 17.25
N ASN A 50 -1.03 37.61 16.85
CA ASN A 50 -2.32 37.05 16.38
C ASN A 50 -2.80 35.82 17.20
N PHE A 51 -2.00 35.35 18.17
CA PHE A 51 -2.30 34.14 18.92
C PHE A 51 -1.53 34.09 20.25
N THR A 52 -1.88 33.16 21.12
CA THR A 52 -1.18 32.87 22.37
C THR A 52 -0.62 31.46 22.33
N ARG A 53 0.67 31.31 22.63
CA ARG A 53 1.34 30.00 22.70
C ARG A 53 1.37 29.49 24.13
N LEU A 54 0.84 28.29 24.36
CA LEU A 54 0.99 27.52 25.58
C LEU A 54 1.99 26.39 25.31
N ALA A 55 3.11 26.38 26.04
CA ALA A 55 4.11 25.33 25.98
C ALA A 55 4.25 24.65 27.34
N ILE A 56 4.14 23.32 27.38
CA ILE A 56 4.27 22.49 28.58
C ILE A 56 5.49 21.60 28.39
N GLN A 57 6.56 21.89 29.12
CA GLN A 57 7.81 21.13 29.08
C GLN A 57 7.78 19.99 30.09
N LEU A 58 8.14 18.81 29.61
CA LEU A 58 8.09 17.54 30.32
C LEU A 58 9.50 16.92 30.36
N GLU A 59 9.69 15.97 31.26
CA GLU A 59 10.94 15.22 31.36
C GLU A 59 11.15 14.29 30.18
N ASN A 60 10.14 13.49 29.88
CA ASN A 60 10.10 12.57 28.75
C ASN A 60 8.99 12.98 27.77
N THR A 61 8.97 12.36 26.59
CA THR A 61 7.81 12.47 25.70
C THR A 61 6.58 11.84 26.37
N ALA A 62 5.42 12.50 26.28
CA ALA A 62 4.18 11.99 26.86
C ALA A 62 3.08 11.92 25.80
N GLY A 63 2.27 10.87 25.88
CA GLY A 63 0.95 10.90 25.25
C GLY A 63 0.07 11.94 25.94
N TYR A 64 -0.64 12.76 25.18
CA TYR A 64 -1.63 13.67 25.71
C TYR A 64 -2.87 13.75 24.81
N THR A 65 -3.98 14.21 25.37
CA THR A 65 -5.23 14.46 24.64
C THR A 65 -5.71 15.87 24.92
N VAL A 66 -6.24 16.57 23.91
CA VAL A 66 -6.90 17.86 24.09
C VAL A 66 -8.40 17.68 23.87
N ALA A 67 -9.19 17.99 24.89
CA ALA A 67 -10.65 17.90 24.87
C ALA A 67 -11.28 19.28 25.04
N GLN A 68 -12.29 19.60 24.21
CA GLN A 68 -13.10 20.80 24.39
C GLN A 68 -14.26 20.49 25.34
N LEU A 69 -14.44 21.33 26.35
CA LEU A 69 -15.46 21.23 27.39
C LEU A 69 -16.53 22.33 27.22
N PRO A 70 -17.74 22.13 27.77
CA PRO A 70 -18.78 23.15 27.78
C PRO A 70 -18.32 24.49 28.38
N GLY A 71 -18.77 25.58 27.76
CA GLY A 71 -18.43 26.95 28.17
C GLY A 71 -17.05 27.40 27.69
N ASN A 72 -16.68 27.08 26.44
CA ASN A 72 -15.40 27.47 25.82
C ASN A 72 -14.18 27.14 26.68
N ARG A 73 -14.15 25.91 27.20
CA ARG A 73 -13.01 25.42 27.98
C ARG A 73 -12.26 24.36 27.19
N ILE A 74 -10.96 24.29 27.40
CA ILE A 74 -10.10 23.23 26.90
C ILE A 74 -9.49 22.51 28.09
N ARG A 75 -9.38 21.19 27.96
CA ARG A 75 -8.70 20.31 28.89
C ARG A 75 -7.66 19.51 28.14
N LEU A 76 -6.41 19.78 28.45
CA LEU A 76 -5.29 18.93 28.10
C LEU A 76 -5.11 17.88 29.20
N VAL A 77 -5.08 16.60 28.82
CA VAL A 77 -4.78 15.47 29.72
C VAL A 77 -3.46 14.87 29.28
N ILE A 78 -2.49 14.83 30.17
CA ILE A 78 -1.13 14.35 29.92
C ILE A 78 -0.97 13.03 30.68
N LYS A 79 -0.76 11.94 29.95
CA LYS A 79 -0.81 10.59 30.48
C LYS A 79 0.40 10.27 31.35
N ASN A 80 0.17 9.54 32.45
CA ASN A 80 1.24 9.02 33.32
C ASN A 80 2.28 10.08 33.71
N THR A 81 1.82 11.30 33.95
CA THR A 81 2.67 12.47 34.17
C THR A 81 2.32 13.06 35.52
N ASP A 82 3.33 13.23 36.38
CA ASP A 82 3.19 13.98 37.61
C ASP A 82 3.81 15.38 37.48
N GLY A 83 3.77 16.18 38.54
CA GLY A 83 4.24 17.56 38.44
C GLY A 83 3.66 18.55 39.43
N PRO A 84 4.33 19.70 39.64
CA PRO A 84 3.86 20.72 40.56
C PRO A 84 2.57 21.39 40.08
N ILE A 85 1.65 21.64 41.00
CA ILE A 85 0.45 22.45 40.71
C ILE A 85 0.85 23.93 40.74
N LEU A 86 1.05 24.51 39.55
CA LEU A 86 1.45 25.90 39.37
C LEU A 86 0.27 26.85 39.63
N LYS A 87 0.10 27.30 40.90
CA LYS A 87 -0.99 28.22 41.26
C LYS A 87 -0.90 29.59 40.57
N LYS A 88 0.30 30.03 40.17
CA LYS A 88 0.55 31.35 39.56
C LYS A 88 -0.15 31.51 38.20
N ILE A 89 -0.20 30.45 37.39
CA ILE A 89 -0.83 30.50 36.05
C ILE A 89 -2.36 30.40 36.09
N ARG A 90 -2.95 30.11 37.26
CA ARG A 90 -4.42 30.06 37.43
C ARG A 90 -5.12 31.40 37.21
N ARG A 91 -4.40 32.51 37.44
CA ARG A 91 -4.92 33.87 37.24
C ARG A 91 -4.50 34.47 35.89
N TYR A 92 -3.78 33.72 35.07
CA TYR A 92 -3.38 34.20 33.74
C TYR A 92 -4.62 34.42 32.87
N SER A 93 -4.66 35.53 32.13
CA SER A 93 -5.68 35.80 31.13
C SER A 93 -5.12 36.74 30.07
N ASP A 94 -5.45 36.49 28.81
CA ASP A 94 -5.21 37.39 27.69
C ASP A 94 -6.40 37.39 26.71
N SER A 95 -6.21 37.91 25.49
CA SER A 95 -7.25 38.00 24.47
C SER A 95 -7.68 36.66 23.87
N ASN A 96 -6.95 35.57 24.11
CA ASN A 96 -7.18 34.25 23.53
C ASN A 96 -7.49 33.18 24.58
N ILE A 97 -6.81 33.16 25.72
CA ILE A 97 -6.96 32.14 26.77
C ILE A 97 -7.00 32.74 28.18
N GLY A 98 -7.57 32.02 29.14
CA GLY A 98 -7.56 32.42 30.54
C GLY A 98 -7.77 31.27 31.53
N GLY A 99 -7.35 31.48 32.78
CA GLY A 99 -7.65 30.59 33.89
C GLY A 99 -7.00 29.21 33.80
N VAL A 100 -5.68 29.12 33.59
CA VAL A 100 -4.98 27.83 33.43
C VAL A 100 -4.84 27.09 34.77
N VAL A 101 -5.64 26.05 34.95
CA VAL A 101 -5.69 25.23 36.16
C VAL A 101 -5.06 23.86 35.92
N LEU A 102 -3.98 23.59 36.65
CA LEU A 102 -3.42 22.24 36.77
C LEU A 102 -4.10 21.44 37.89
N SER A 103 -4.47 20.20 37.59
CA SER A 103 -5.06 19.23 38.51
C SER A 103 -4.60 17.81 38.16
N ARG A 104 -4.85 16.83 39.04
CA ARG A 104 -4.49 15.42 38.82
C ARG A 104 -5.73 14.53 38.82
N ARG A 105 -5.73 13.49 38.00
CA ARG A 105 -6.76 12.44 37.98
C ARG A 105 -6.08 11.09 37.79
N GLY A 106 -6.02 10.27 38.84
CA GLY A 106 -5.22 9.06 38.82
C GLY A 106 -3.75 9.40 38.54
N ASN A 107 -3.18 8.74 37.53
CA ASN A 107 -1.80 8.93 37.09
C ASN A 107 -1.62 10.06 36.06
N ASP A 108 -2.70 10.75 35.68
CA ASP A 108 -2.68 11.76 34.63
C ASP A 108 -2.65 13.19 35.21
N LEU A 109 -1.90 14.08 34.55
CA LEU A 109 -1.90 15.52 34.80
C LEU A 109 -2.87 16.23 33.84
N LEU A 110 -3.70 17.13 34.38
CA LEU A 110 -4.72 17.82 33.61
C LEU A 110 -4.47 19.33 33.65
N ALA A 111 -4.38 19.97 32.49
CA ALA A 111 -4.41 21.42 32.35
C ALA A 111 -5.75 21.85 31.75
N THR A 112 -6.58 22.52 32.54
CA THR A 112 -7.89 23.05 32.10
C THR A 112 -7.85 24.57 32.05
N PHE A 113 -8.30 25.18 30.95
CA PHE A 113 -8.33 26.63 30.77
C PHE A 113 -9.50 27.06 29.88
N GLN A 114 -9.89 28.32 29.97
CA GLN A 114 -10.87 28.95 29.09
C GLN A 114 -10.19 29.47 27.82
N ILE A 115 -10.93 29.45 26.72
CA ILE A 115 -10.60 30.13 25.47
C ILE A 115 -11.65 31.22 25.20
N ALA A 116 -11.21 32.34 24.61
CA ALA A 116 -12.13 33.40 24.22
C ALA A 116 -13.11 32.92 23.12
N PRO A 117 -14.33 33.47 23.05
CA PRO A 117 -15.28 33.12 21.98
C PRO A 117 -14.69 33.38 20.58
N GLY A 118 -14.87 32.42 19.67
CA GLY A 118 -14.34 32.51 18.30
C GLY A 118 -12.83 32.26 18.18
N THR A 119 -12.14 31.92 19.28
CA THR A 119 -10.73 31.52 19.25
C THR A 119 -10.63 30.03 18.92
N GLY A 120 -9.95 29.68 17.82
CA GLY A 120 -9.52 28.30 17.57
C GLY A 120 -8.12 28.06 18.09
N TRP A 121 -7.61 26.85 17.88
CA TRP A 121 -6.30 26.45 18.35
C TRP A 121 -5.63 25.49 17.38
N ARG A 122 -4.31 25.36 17.43
CA ARG A 122 -3.58 24.34 16.70
C ARG A 122 -2.52 23.69 17.58
N ASP A 123 -2.24 22.43 17.30
CA ASP A 123 -1.13 21.71 17.88
C ASP A 123 0.11 21.87 17.00
N ILE A 124 1.22 22.28 17.60
CA ILE A 124 2.52 22.42 16.93
C ILE A 124 3.62 21.66 17.70
N SER A 125 3.23 20.71 18.53
CA SER A 125 4.15 19.81 19.22
C SER A 125 4.91 18.97 18.19
N ARG A 126 6.19 18.71 18.46
CA ARG A 126 7.06 17.92 17.58
C ARG A 126 7.32 16.56 18.19
N GLU A 127 7.26 15.53 17.37
CA GLU A 127 7.65 14.18 17.77
C GLU A 127 9.11 14.15 18.23
N GLY A 128 9.41 13.38 19.28
CA GLY A 128 10.73 13.31 19.91
C GLY A 128 11.09 14.51 20.80
N VAL A 129 10.27 15.55 20.86
CA VAL A 129 10.49 16.69 21.77
C VAL A 129 9.64 16.51 23.03
N SER A 130 10.27 16.56 24.21
CA SER A 130 9.60 16.52 25.52
C SER A 130 8.85 17.83 25.84
N ALA A 131 8.07 18.36 24.90
CA ALA A 131 7.27 19.55 25.09
C ALA A 131 5.97 19.53 24.27
N ILE A 132 4.85 19.82 24.93
CA ILE A 132 3.54 20.00 24.31
C ILE A 132 3.38 21.49 24.00
N THR A 133 3.14 21.85 22.74
CA THR A 133 3.02 23.26 22.32
C THR A 133 1.73 23.50 21.53
N LEU A 134 0.86 24.33 22.09
CA LEU A 134 -0.43 24.70 21.50
C LEU A 134 -0.49 26.20 21.23
N ASP A 135 -1.00 26.61 20.06
CA ASP A 135 -1.27 28.01 19.72
C ASP A 135 -2.78 28.28 19.71
N PHE A 136 -3.23 29.38 20.31
CA PHE A 136 -4.64 29.79 20.43
C PHE A 136 -4.86 31.17 19.81
N GLY A 137 -5.76 31.28 18.82
CA GLY A 137 -5.99 32.55 18.13
C GLY A 137 -7.19 32.50 17.19
N LYS A 138 -7.75 33.67 16.89
CA LYS A 138 -8.92 33.82 15.99
C LYS A 138 -8.65 33.40 14.53
N THR A 139 -7.36 33.34 14.14
CA THR A 139 -6.94 32.91 12.80
C THR A 139 -6.86 31.40 12.65
N PHE A 140 -6.98 30.64 13.75
CA PHE A 140 -7.01 29.18 13.68
C PHE A 140 -8.46 28.74 13.62
N ASN A 141 -8.80 27.97 12.59
CA ASN A 141 -10.01 27.14 12.63
C ASN A 141 -9.72 25.89 13.47
N GLN A 142 -10.74 25.25 14.05
CA GLN A 142 -10.58 23.91 14.63
C GLN A 142 -9.89 23.02 13.59
N PRO A 143 -8.63 22.59 13.80
CA PRO A 143 -7.92 21.88 12.79
C PRO A 143 -8.46 20.45 12.79
N ALA A 144 -8.85 19.96 11.62
CA ALA A 144 -8.45 18.60 11.29
C ALA A 144 -6.92 18.64 11.34
N ALA A 145 -6.33 18.04 12.37
CA ALA A 145 -4.88 17.94 12.41
C ALA A 145 -4.43 17.26 11.11
N PRO A 146 -3.33 17.71 10.48
CA PRO A 146 -2.85 17.05 9.27
C PRO A 146 -2.62 15.55 9.60
N PRO A 147 -2.89 14.65 8.64
CA PRO A 147 -2.57 13.23 8.80
C PRO A 147 -1.06 13.07 9.08
N LEU A 148 -0.65 11.90 9.56
CA LEU A 148 0.79 11.59 9.63
C LEU A 148 1.44 11.80 8.25
N ALA A 149 2.67 12.30 8.25
CA ALA A 149 3.38 12.63 7.02
C ALA A 149 3.43 11.43 6.08
N GLY A 150 3.22 11.66 4.78
CA GLY A 150 3.21 10.59 3.78
C GLY A 150 1.87 9.84 3.67
N ARG A 151 0.84 10.23 4.42
CA ARG A 151 -0.51 9.67 4.39
C ARG A 151 -1.56 10.58 3.77
N GLU A 152 -1.12 11.64 3.09
CA GLU A 152 -1.99 12.64 2.46
C GLU A 152 -2.92 12.00 1.42
N LYS A 153 -2.43 10.99 0.69
CA LYS A 153 -3.25 10.23 -0.26
C LYS A 153 -4.41 9.47 0.39
N ILE A 154 -4.24 8.99 1.63
CA ILE A 154 -5.32 8.33 2.39
C ILE A 154 -6.34 9.37 2.85
N TRP A 155 -5.86 10.54 3.27
CA TRP A 155 -6.71 11.65 3.70
C TRP A 155 -7.53 12.26 2.55
N ASN A 156 -6.98 12.28 1.34
CA ASN A 156 -7.67 12.83 0.17
C ASN A 156 -8.97 12.05 -0.12
N GLY A 157 -10.11 12.75 -0.06
CA GLY A 157 -11.43 12.14 -0.30
C GLY A 157 -12.06 11.47 0.92
N ILE A 158 -11.39 11.49 2.09
CA ILE A 158 -11.92 10.92 3.34
C ILE A 158 -13.22 11.58 3.78
N GLU A 159 -13.35 12.90 3.58
CA GLU A 159 -14.55 13.64 3.94
C GLU A 159 -15.76 13.13 3.16
N LYS A 160 -15.59 12.89 1.85
CA LYS A 160 -16.63 12.29 1.01
C LYS A 160 -16.94 10.86 1.46
N LEU A 161 -15.93 10.08 1.83
CA LEU A 161 -16.12 8.71 2.29
C LEU A 161 -16.86 8.62 3.64
N VAL A 162 -16.66 9.59 4.54
CA VAL A 162 -17.26 9.56 5.89
C VAL A 162 -18.60 10.27 5.92
N ARG A 163 -18.78 11.35 5.15
CA ARG A 163 -20.01 12.17 5.16
C ARG A 163 -21.00 11.80 4.07
N ASP A 164 -20.52 11.54 2.86
CA ASP A 164 -21.38 11.45 1.68
C ASP A 164 -21.61 10.01 1.22
N PHE A 165 -20.71 9.10 1.58
CA PHE A 165 -20.84 7.69 1.23
C PHE A 165 -22.03 7.06 1.95
N ASP A 166 -22.99 6.62 1.15
CA ASP A 166 -24.27 6.09 1.63
C ASP A 166 -24.38 4.61 1.20
N PRO A 167 -23.94 3.66 2.05
CA PRO A 167 -23.96 2.24 1.70
C PRO A 167 -25.39 1.73 1.47
N PRO A 168 -25.58 0.66 0.67
CA PRO A 168 -26.90 0.07 0.46
C PRO A 168 -27.58 -0.29 1.78
N LEU A 169 -28.86 0.06 1.92
CA LEU A 169 -29.63 -0.20 3.13
C LEU A 169 -30.50 -1.45 3.00
N LYS A 170 -30.61 -2.18 4.10
CA LYS A 170 -31.64 -3.21 4.29
C LYS A 170 -32.69 -2.65 5.25
N PRO A 171 -33.84 -2.14 4.77
CA PRO A 171 -34.86 -1.65 5.67
C PRO A 171 -35.40 -2.78 6.54
N GLU A 172 -35.73 -2.43 7.78
CA GLU A 172 -36.38 -3.34 8.73
C GLU A 172 -37.90 -3.42 8.52
N ILE A 173 -38.42 -2.66 7.55
CA ILE A 173 -39.83 -2.69 7.17
C ILE A 173 -40.09 -4.00 6.42
N PRO A 174 -41.05 -4.84 6.88
CA PRO A 174 -41.36 -6.09 6.22
C PRO A 174 -41.88 -5.85 4.80
N PHE A 175 -41.52 -6.75 3.90
CA PHE A 175 -42.11 -6.76 2.56
C PHE A 175 -43.61 -7.06 2.67
N LEU A 176 -44.43 -6.16 2.13
CA LEU A 176 -45.88 -6.33 2.06
C LEU A 176 -46.27 -6.66 0.62
N PRO A 177 -46.65 -7.93 0.31
CA PRO A 177 -47.13 -8.29 -1.01
C PRO A 177 -48.40 -7.52 -1.36
N THR A 178 -48.67 -7.40 -2.66
CA THR A 178 -49.90 -6.73 -3.11
C THR A 178 -51.11 -7.59 -2.72
N ASP A 179 -52.20 -6.96 -2.30
CA ASP A 179 -53.43 -7.69 -1.95
C ASP A 179 -53.89 -8.54 -3.14
N SER A 180 -54.03 -9.85 -2.91
CA SER A 180 -54.44 -10.82 -3.91
C SER A 180 -55.81 -10.51 -4.50
N GLN A 181 -56.72 -9.89 -3.74
CA GLN A 181 -58.04 -9.48 -4.26
C GLN A 181 -57.91 -8.33 -5.26
N ILE A 182 -57.01 -7.37 -4.99
CA ILE A 182 -56.72 -6.29 -5.94
C ILE A 182 -56.16 -6.89 -7.22
N LEU A 183 -55.20 -7.81 -7.12
CA LEU A 183 -54.59 -8.45 -8.29
C LEU A 183 -55.59 -9.29 -9.10
N LYS A 184 -56.47 -10.07 -8.46
CA LYS A 184 -57.52 -10.86 -9.14
C LYS A 184 -58.51 -10.01 -9.92
N ASN A 185 -58.77 -8.78 -9.47
CA ASN A 185 -59.69 -7.87 -10.14
C ASN A 185 -59.09 -7.22 -11.40
N ILE A 186 -57.75 -7.23 -11.54
CA ILE A 186 -57.04 -6.52 -12.61
C ILE A 186 -56.19 -7.43 -13.53
N LEU A 187 -55.96 -8.69 -13.15
CA LEU A 187 -55.17 -9.66 -13.91
C LEU A 187 -55.94 -10.97 -14.15
N PRO A 188 -55.79 -11.61 -15.33
CA PRO A 188 -56.21 -13.00 -15.55
C PRO A 188 -55.35 -13.98 -14.74
N GLU A 189 -55.81 -15.22 -14.57
CA GLU A 189 -55.18 -16.20 -13.65
C GLU A 189 -53.71 -16.53 -13.98
N ASP A 190 -53.36 -16.63 -15.26
CA ASP A 190 -52.00 -16.91 -15.73
C ASP A 190 -51.04 -15.75 -15.42
N GLU A 191 -51.51 -14.51 -15.62
CA GLU A 191 -50.76 -13.30 -15.28
C GLU A 191 -50.65 -13.08 -13.77
N LEU A 192 -51.70 -13.42 -13.00
CA LEU A 192 -51.69 -13.37 -11.54
C LEU A 192 -50.59 -14.27 -10.96
N LEU A 193 -50.45 -15.50 -11.48
CA LEU A 193 -49.39 -16.43 -11.07
C LEU A 193 -48.01 -15.85 -11.37
N SER A 194 -47.83 -15.28 -12.56
CA SER A 194 -46.56 -14.65 -12.95
C SER A 194 -46.21 -13.43 -12.08
N PHE A 195 -47.18 -12.57 -11.79
CA PHE A 195 -46.96 -11.40 -10.93
C PHE A 195 -46.61 -11.81 -9.49
N ASN A 196 -47.30 -12.80 -8.92
CA ASN A 196 -47.00 -13.35 -7.60
C ASN A 196 -45.61 -14.02 -7.58
N ALA A 197 -45.19 -14.66 -8.68
CA ALA A 197 -43.83 -15.18 -8.81
C ALA A 197 -42.80 -14.06 -8.77
N GLY A 198 -43.08 -12.91 -9.40
CA GLY A 198 -42.27 -11.69 -9.32
C GLY A 198 -42.15 -11.16 -7.89
N GLU A 199 -43.26 -11.05 -7.15
CA GLU A 199 -43.24 -10.61 -5.74
C GLU A 199 -42.48 -11.61 -4.84
N ALA A 200 -42.65 -12.91 -5.09
CA ALA A 200 -41.90 -13.95 -4.38
C ALA A 200 -40.39 -13.91 -4.71
N ALA A 201 -40.03 -13.65 -5.96
CA ALA A 201 -38.65 -13.47 -6.38
C ALA A 201 -38.01 -12.25 -5.72
N LEU A 202 -38.73 -11.12 -5.68
CA LEU A 202 -38.30 -9.90 -4.99
C LEU A 202 -38.10 -10.13 -3.49
N TYR A 203 -39.05 -10.80 -2.83
CA TYR A 203 -38.96 -11.17 -1.42
C TYR A 203 -37.76 -12.08 -1.13
N LYS A 204 -37.50 -13.07 -2.00
CA LYS A 204 -36.38 -14.01 -1.88
C LYS A 204 -35.02 -13.41 -2.32
N GLY A 205 -35.00 -12.18 -2.80
CA GLY A 205 -33.79 -11.52 -3.29
C GLY A 205 -33.28 -12.04 -4.65
N ARG A 206 -34.13 -12.72 -5.42
CA ARG A 206 -33.84 -13.10 -6.82
C ARG A 206 -34.15 -11.92 -7.73
N LEU A 207 -33.30 -10.91 -7.65
CA LEU A 207 -33.57 -9.58 -8.18
C LEU A 207 -33.63 -9.54 -9.71
N SER A 208 -32.83 -10.34 -10.43
CA SER A 208 -32.88 -10.41 -11.90
C SER A 208 -34.20 -11.00 -12.39
N GLU A 209 -34.68 -12.08 -11.75
CA GLU A 209 -35.98 -12.69 -12.06
C GLU A 209 -37.13 -11.70 -11.80
N ALA A 210 -37.08 -10.99 -10.67
CA ALA A 210 -38.04 -9.94 -10.36
C ALA A 210 -38.00 -8.78 -11.38
N GLU A 211 -36.80 -8.36 -11.81
CA GLU A 211 -36.62 -7.28 -12.79
C GLU A 211 -37.26 -7.66 -14.12
N GLU A 212 -37.00 -8.87 -14.62
CA GLU A 212 -37.58 -9.39 -15.86
C GLU A 212 -39.11 -9.42 -15.80
N ILE A 213 -39.67 -10.01 -14.74
CA ILE A 213 -41.12 -10.14 -14.57
C ILE A 213 -41.78 -8.76 -14.49
N PHE A 214 -41.32 -7.88 -13.60
CA PHE A 214 -41.97 -6.58 -13.42
C PHE A 214 -41.78 -5.63 -14.61
N THR A 215 -40.71 -5.78 -15.39
CA THR A 215 -40.54 -5.02 -16.64
C THR A 215 -41.62 -5.37 -17.66
N LEU A 216 -41.97 -6.64 -17.80
CA LEU A 216 -43.06 -7.07 -18.69
C LEU A 216 -44.39 -6.45 -18.28
N PHE A 217 -44.72 -6.47 -16.99
CA PHE A 217 -45.96 -5.87 -16.47
C PHE A 217 -45.97 -4.34 -16.52
N ALA A 218 -44.83 -3.68 -16.30
CA ALA A 218 -44.70 -2.23 -16.39
C ALA A 218 -44.85 -1.72 -17.84
N GLY A 219 -44.58 -2.58 -18.84
CA GLY A 219 -44.80 -2.29 -20.27
C GLY A 219 -46.27 -2.35 -20.70
N LYS A 220 -47.15 -3.00 -19.92
CA LYS A 220 -48.58 -3.11 -20.26
C LYS A 220 -49.31 -1.79 -19.98
N GLN A 221 -50.26 -1.43 -20.84
CA GLN A 221 -51.13 -0.26 -20.63
C GLN A 221 -52.41 -0.64 -19.88
N THR A 222 -52.27 -1.40 -18.79
CA THR A 222 -53.38 -1.92 -17.97
C THR A 222 -53.25 -1.40 -16.52
N PRO A 223 -54.30 -1.52 -15.68
CA PRO A 223 -54.25 -1.02 -14.29
C PRO A 223 -53.11 -1.58 -13.43
N ILE A 224 -52.54 -2.75 -13.79
CA ILE A 224 -51.39 -3.33 -13.09
C ILE A 224 -50.11 -2.49 -13.23
N ARG A 225 -50.02 -1.63 -14.25
CA ARG A 225 -48.80 -0.89 -14.62
C ARG A 225 -48.21 -0.13 -13.44
N SER A 226 -49.04 0.56 -12.66
CA SER A 226 -48.58 1.34 -11.50
C SER A 226 -47.96 0.44 -10.42
N ILE A 227 -48.59 -0.68 -10.10
CA ILE A 227 -48.10 -1.66 -9.12
C ILE A 227 -46.79 -2.27 -9.60
N ALA A 228 -46.73 -2.67 -10.87
CA ALA A 228 -45.53 -3.19 -11.50
C ALA A 228 -44.38 -2.18 -11.46
N LEU A 229 -44.64 -0.90 -11.73
CA LEU A 229 -43.64 0.17 -11.63
C LEU A 229 -43.15 0.40 -10.19
N PHE A 230 -44.02 0.32 -9.18
CA PHE A 230 -43.60 0.36 -7.78
C PHE A 230 -42.68 -0.82 -7.43
N ARG A 231 -43.06 -2.04 -7.80
CA ARG A 231 -42.26 -3.25 -7.56
C ARG A 231 -40.96 -3.27 -8.34
N LEU A 232 -40.98 -2.78 -9.58
CA LEU A 232 -39.79 -2.59 -10.40
C LEU A 232 -38.87 -1.54 -9.77
N GLY A 233 -39.42 -0.46 -9.21
CA GLY A 233 -38.67 0.53 -8.42
C GLY A 233 -37.96 -0.09 -7.22
N GLU A 234 -38.65 -0.92 -6.42
CA GLU A 234 -38.05 -1.65 -5.30
C GLU A 234 -36.96 -2.63 -5.77
N THR A 235 -37.20 -3.30 -6.89
CA THR A 235 -36.25 -4.24 -7.49
C THR A 235 -34.98 -3.51 -7.92
N TYR A 236 -35.13 -2.39 -8.65
CA TYR A 236 -34.02 -1.53 -9.03
C TYR A 236 -33.27 -0.96 -7.83
N TYR A 237 -33.98 -0.58 -6.76
CA TYR A 237 -33.35 -0.12 -5.53
C TYR A 237 -32.45 -1.21 -4.92
N LYS A 238 -32.96 -2.44 -4.80
CA LYS A 238 -32.18 -3.58 -4.26
C LYS A 238 -31.02 -3.99 -5.17
N LEU A 239 -31.15 -3.77 -6.49
CA LEU A 239 -30.08 -3.89 -7.47
C LEU A 239 -29.09 -2.71 -7.44
N GLN A 240 -29.30 -1.72 -6.56
CA GLN A 240 -28.52 -0.49 -6.44
C GLN A 240 -28.58 0.42 -7.68
N LYS A 241 -29.58 0.21 -8.55
CA LYS A 241 -29.89 1.02 -9.73
C LYS A 241 -30.77 2.22 -9.34
N TYR A 242 -30.28 3.07 -8.42
CA TYR A 242 -31.08 4.14 -7.79
C TYR A 242 -31.74 5.13 -8.78
N PRO A 243 -31.10 5.58 -9.88
CA PRO A 243 -31.76 6.45 -10.84
C PRO A 243 -32.97 5.80 -11.54
N GLN A 244 -32.86 4.51 -11.87
CA GLN A 244 -33.95 3.74 -12.48
C GLN A 244 -35.07 3.47 -11.47
N ALA A 245 -34.72 3.21 -10.21
CA ALA A 245 -35.66 3.10 -9.12
C ALA A 245 -36.48 4.39 -8.97
N LEU A 246 -35.78 5.54 -8.88
CA LEU A 246 -36.41 6.85 -8.76
C LEU A 246 -37.35 7.16 -9.94
N ASN A 247 -36.94 6.85 -11.17
CA ASN A 247 -37.81 7.06 -12.33
C ASN A 247 -39.08 6.19 -12.25
N SER A 248 -38.92 4.91 -11.94
CA SER A 248 -40.03 3.97 -11.83
C SER A 248 -41.02 4.39 -10.75
N PHE A 249 -40.53 4.82 -9.58
CA PHE A 249 -41.38 5.34 -8.51
C PHE A 249 -42.13 6.61 -8.89
N ARG A 250 -41.46 7.57 -9.55
CA ARG A 250 -42.10 8.81 -10.02
C ARG A 250 -43.16 8.55 -11.07
N GLU A 251 -42.96 7.58 -11.96
CA GLU A 251 -43.98 7.18 -12.93
C GLU A 251 -45.16 6.49 -12.25
N ALA A 252 -44.90 5.59 -11.30
CA ALA A 252 -45.93 4.90 -10.54
C ALA A 252 -46.80 5.87 -9.72
N GLU A 253 -46.17 6.83 -9.02
CA GLU A 253 -46.85 7.84 -8.21
C GLU A 253 -47.80 8.72 -9.04
N LYS A 254 -47.42 9.08 -10.28
CA LYS A 254 -48.30 9.84 -11.18
C LYS A 254 -49.60 9.11 -11.51
N ILE A 255 -49.54 7.77 -11.59
CA ILE A 255 -50.69 6.93 -11.95
C ILE A 255 -51.52 6.61 -10.70
N TRP A 256 -50.87 6.24 -9.59
CA TRP A 256 -51.55 5.83 -8.37
C TRP A 256 -50.81 6.28 -7.08
N PRO A 257 -50.96 7.56 -6.68
CA PRO A 257 -50.25 8.10 -5.52
C PRO A 257 -50.73 7.49 -4.19
N ALA A 258 -52.03 7.11 -4.11
CA ALA A 258 -52.61 6.53 -2.91
C ALA A 258 -51.97 5.18 -2.50
N PHE A 259 -51.31 4.46 -3.41
CA PHE A 259 -50.62 3.20 -3.09
C PHE A 259 -49.56 3.37 -2.00
N LEU A 260 -48.87 4.52 -1.98
CA LEU A 260 -47.85 4.85 -0.98
C LEU A 260 -48.41 4.93 0.45
N ASN A 261 -49.73 5.15 0.58
CA ASN A 261 -50.40 5.17 1.89
C ASN A 261 -50.62 3.78 2.48
N PHE A 262 -50.71 2.77 1.61
CA PHE A 262 -50.96 1.38 2.02
C PHE A 262 -49.69 0.53 2.03
N ASN A 263 -48.60 0.99 1.39
CA ASN A 263 -47.34 0.25 1.34
C ASN A 263 -46.16 1.08 1.88
N PRO A 264 -45.90 1.04 3.21
CA PRO A 264 -44.82 1.80 3.83
C PRO A 264 -43.41 1.39 3.37
N GLY A 265 -43.23 0.13 2.97
CA GLY A 265 -41.95 -0.35 2.42
C GLY A 265 -41.61 0.34 1.10
N VAL A 266 -42.60 0.46 0.21
CA VAL A 266 -42.46 1.21 -1.05
C VAL A 266 -42.20 2.69 -0.78
N LEU A 267 -42.93 3.31 0.17
CA LEU A 267 -42.70 4.71 0.55
C LEU A 267 -41.27 4.94 1.08
N PHE A 268 -40.74 4.01 1.86
CA PHE A 268 -39.33 4.03 2.29
C PHE A 268 -38.38 3.98 1.09
N TYR A 269 -38.51 2.97 0.21
CA TYR A 269 -37.61 2.82 -0.93
C TYR A 269 -37.68 4.01 -1.89
N TYR A 270 -38.87 4.59 -2.07
CA TYR A 270 -39.03 5.78 -2.88
C TYR A 270 -38.36 6.99 -2.22
N GLY A 271 -38.68 7.30 -0.96
CA GLY A 271 -38.06 8.41 -0.24
C GLY A 271 -36.54 8.29 -0.16
N ASP A 272 -36.03 7.06 -0.01
CA ASP A 272 -34.60 6.78 -0.01
C ASP A 272 -33.95 6.98 -1.38
N SER A 273 -34.64 6.57 -2.45
CA SER A 273 -34.21 6.83 -3.83
C SER A 273 -34.16 8.33 -4.13
N VAL A 274 -35.09 9.11 -3.57
CA VAL A 274 -35.10 10.57 -3.64
C VAL A 274 -33.88 11.15 -2.90
N ALA A 275 -33.55 10.66 -1.70
CA ALA A 275 -32.36 11.09 -0.96
C ALA A 275 -31.05 10.79 -1.70
N ARG A 276 -30.95 9.59 -2.28
CA ARG A 276 -29.80 9.16 -3.09
C ARG A 276 -29.69 9.93 -4.41
N GLY A 277 -30.82 10.36 -4.96
CA GLY A 277 -30.91 11.28 -6.09
C GLY A 277 -30.53 12.73 -5.78
N GLY A 278 -30.28 13.06 -4.51
CA GLY A 278 -29.81 14.38 -4.06
C GLY A 278 -30.91 15.34 -3.60
N ASP A 279 -32.18 15.01 -3.77
CA ASP A 279 -33.29 15.80 -3.25
C ASP A 279 -33.55 15.47 -1.77
N LEU A 280 -32.62 15.91 -0.93
CA LEU A 280 -32.64 15.64 0.50
C LEU A 280 -33.86 16.26 1.20
N ARG A 281 -34.41 17.37 0.66
CA ARG A 281 -35.56 18.07 1.26
C ARG A 281 -36.83 17.26 1.10
N SER A 282 -37.13 16.80 -0.12
CA SER A 282 -38.30 15.95 -0.36
C SER A 282 -38.16 14.63 0.38
N ALA A 283 -36.97 14.03 0.38
CA ALA A 283 -36.73 12.80 1.13
C ALA A 283 -36.95 12.95 2.65
N ARG A 284 -36.51 14.07 3.24
CA ARG A 284 -36.77 14.40 4.65
C ARG A 284 -38.27 14.43 4.93
N THR A 285 -39.06 15.07 4.07
CA THR A 285 -40.53 15.14 4.22
C THR A 285 -41.17 13.76 4.14
N MET A 286 -40.82 12.96 3.12
CA MET A 286 -41.37 11.61 2.93
C MET A 286 -41.02 10.68 4.10
N LEU A 287 -39.79 10.76 4.60
CA LEU A 287 -39.35 9.95 5.73
C LEU A 287 -39.99 10.39 7.05
N ALA A 288 -40.18 11.70 7.26
CA ALA A 288 -40.89 12.22 8.43
C ALA A 288 -42.37 11.79 8.43
N GLU A 289 -43.02 11.82 7.27
CA GLU A 289 -44.38 11.29 7.09
C GLU A 289 -44.45 9.79 7.38
N LEU A 290 -43.49 9.02 6.87
CA LEU A 290 -43.41 7.58 7.13
C LEU A 290 -43.22 7.30 8.63
N ILE A 291 -42.37 8.06 9.33
CA ILE A 291 -42.17 7.94 10.79
C ILE A 291 -43.47 8.25 11.54
N ALA A 292 -44.21 9.30 11.15
CA ALA A 292 -45.46 9.66 11.79
C ALA A 292 -46.53 8.57 11.62
N ARG A 293 -46.55 7.89 10.48
CA ARG A 293 -47.46 6.76 10.19
C ARG A 293 -47.05 5.48 10.90
N LEU A 294 -45.75 5.19 10.92
CA LEU A 294 -45.16 4.01 11.55
C LEU A 294 -44.66 4.30 12.97
N ALA A 295 -45.38 5.13 13.74
CA ALA A 295 -44.99 5.54 15.10
C ALA A 295 -44.88 4.39 16.14
N ASP A 296 -44.94 3.14 15.67
CA ASP A 296 -44.57 1.94 16.42
C ASP A 296 -43.07 1.96 16.78
N LYS A 297 -42.78 1.55 18.01
CA LYS A 297 -41.43 1.45 18.58
C LYS A 297 -40.54 0.45 17.82
N GLN A 298 -41.12 -0.49 17.07
CA GLN A 298 -40.34 -1.49 16.33
C GLN A 298 -39.54 -0.88 15.17
N PHE A 299 -40.14 0.00 14.35
CA PHE A 299 -39.52 0.49 13.11
C PHE A 299 -38.99 1.91 13.22
N ALA A 300 -39.53 2.71 14.15
CA ALA A 300 -39.11 4.09 14.37
C ALA A 300 -37.58 4.26 14.54
N PRO A 301 -36.84 3.39 15.26
CA PRO A 301 -35.39 3.57 15.45
C PRO A 301 -34.59 3.61 14.15
N ALA A 302 -34.85 2.68 13.22
CA ALA A 302 -34.14 2.63 11.94
C ALA A 302 -34.46 3.84 11.05
N LEU A 303 -35.73 4.28 11.05
CA LEU A 303 -36.16 5.46 10.30
C LEU A 303 -35.60 6.76 10.87
N LEU A 304 -35.49 6.87 12.21
CA LEU A 304 -34.88 8.03 12.87
C LEU A 304 -33.39 8.13 12.57
N VAL A 305 -32.66 7.00 12.54
CA VAL A 305 -31.26 6.98 12.10
C VAL A 305 -31.15 7.45 10.65
N ARG A 306 -32.00 6.90 9.76
CA ARG A 306 -31.98 7.31 8.35
C ARG A 306 -32.31 8.79 8.15
N LEU A 307 -33.24 9.34 8.93
CA LEU A 307 -33.55 10.76 8.94
C LEU A 307 -32.36 11.59 9.42
N GLY A 308 -31.64 11.09 10.43
CA GLY A 308 -30.36 11.65 10.86
C GLY A 308 -29.35 11.70 9.71
N ASP A 309 -29.20 10.63 8.94
CA ASP A 309 -28.26 10.56 7.80
C ASP A 309 -28.62 11.55 6.69
N ILE A 310 -29.91 11.77 6.44
CA ILE A 310 -30.38 12.80 5.50
C ILE A 310 -30.04 14.20 6.04
N LEU A 311 -30.27 14.44 7.33
CA LEU A 311 -30.00 15.74 7.97
C LEU A 311 -28.50 16.06 8.01
N THR A 312 -27.63 15.09 8.27
CA THR A 312 -26.17 15.32 8.21
C THR A 312 -25.73 15.74 6.81
N ARG A 313 -26.22 15.06 5.76
CA ARG A 313 -25.96 15.40 4.35
C ARG A 313 -26.54 16.76 3.95
N GLN A 314 -27.59 17.24 4.62
CA GLN A 314 -28.13 18.60 4.44
C GLN A 314 -27.37 19.68 5.23
N GLY A 315 -26.38 19.32 6.05
CA GLY A 315 -25.65 20.25 6.91
C GLY A 315 -26.29 20.50 8.28
N HIS A 316 -27.40 19.84 8.60
CA HIS A 316 -28.13 19.96 9.87
C HIS A 316 -27.58 19.00 10.94
N ALA A 317 -26.26 19.02 11.17
CA ALA A 317 -25.59 18.05 12.05
C ALA A 317 -26.08 18.07 13.52
N GLN A 318 -26.56 19.20 14.03
CA GLN A 318 -27.10 19.30 15.40
C GLN A 318 -28.47 18.62 15.54
N GLU A 319 -29.33 18.72 14.52
CA GLU A 319 -30.62 18.01 14.52
C GLU A 319 -30.37 16.50 14.42
N ALA A 320 -29.47 16.08 13.53
CA ALA A 320 -29.08 14.67 13.39
C ALA A 320 -28.50 14.09 14.70
N LEU A 321 -27.64 14.84 15.39
CA LEU A 321 -27.09 14.47 16.70
C LEU A 321 -28.21 14.15 17.71
N GLY A 322 -29.27 14.96 17.74
CA GLY A 322 -30.42 14.72 18.60
C GLY A 322 -31.14 13.41 18.27
N LEU A 323 -31.33 13.12 16.97
CA LEU A 323 -31.97 11.87 16.53
C LEU A 323 -31.13 10.64 16.88
N TYR A 324 -29.83 10.67 16.60
CA TYR A 324 -28.95 9.54 16.91
C TYR A 324 -28.88 9.28 18.42
N ARG A 325 -28.76 10.32 19.25
CA ARG A 325 -28.83 10.17 20.72
C ARG A 325 -30.15 9.58 21.18
N THR A 326 -31.26 10.07 20.63
CA THR A 326 -32.59 9.52 20.93
C THR A 326 -32.64 8.01 20.69
N VAL A 327 -32.08 7.54 19.58
CA VAL A 327 -32.01 6.10 19.25
C VAL A 327 -31.03 5.35 20.16
N ALA A 328 -29.86 5.93 20.42
CA ALA A 328 -28.83 5.34 21.26
C ALA A 328 -29.29 5.16 22.73
N ASP A 329 -29.99 6.16 23.28
CA ASP A 329 -30.36 6.22 24.71
C ASP A 329 -31.68 5.51 25.03
N ASN A 330 -32.58 5.33 24.06
CA ASN A 330 -33.93 4.79 24.32
C ASN A 330 -34.20 3.42 23.70
N PHE A 331 -33.38 2.96 22.74
CA PHE A 331 -33.68 1.75 21.95
C PHE A 331 -32.55 0.71 21.96
N HIS A 332 -31.95 0.46 23.12
CA HIS A 332 -30.78 -0.41 23.33
C HIS A 332 -30.84 -1.81 22.68
N SER A 333 -32.02 -2.42 22.57
CA SER A 333 -32.21 -3.76 21.99
C SER A 333 -32.41 -3.77 20.47
N SER A 334 -32.59 -2.60 19.85
CA SER A 334 -32.79 -2.48 18.40
C SER A 334 -31.46 -2.57 17.65
N LYS A 335 -31.45 -3.12 16.43
CA LYS A 335 -30.24 -3.07 15.58
C LYS A 335 -29.85 -1.64 15.25
N ALA A 336 -30.84 -0.75 15.11
CA ALA A 336 -30.67 0.68 14.88
C ALA A 336 -29.87 1.39 15.98
N ASN A 337 -29.87 0.89 17.23
CA ASN A 337 -29.02 1.43 18.29
C ASN A 337 -27.54 1.48 17.91
N ARG A 338 -27.03 0.37 17.38
CA ARG A 338 -25.61 0.25 17.03
C ARG A 338 -25.27 1.10 15.81
N MET A 339 -26.20 1.21 14.86
CA MET A 339 -26.07 2.15 13.75
C MET A 339 -26.04 3.60 14.26
N ALA A 340 -26.90 3.97 15.21
CA ALA A 340 -26.90 5.30 15.81
C ALA A 340 -25.58 5.61 16.53
N LEU A 341 -25.04 4.65 17.30
CA LEU A 341 -23.72 4.79 17.93
C LEU A 341 -22.60 4.97 16.90
N LEU A 342 -22.63 4.20 15.80
CA LEU A 342 -21.69 4.35 14.70
C LEU A 342 -21.78 5.75 14.07
N ARG A 343 -23.00 6.26 13.83
CA ARG A 343 -23.21 7.61 13.28
C ARG A 343 -22.81 8.71 14.27
N LEU A 344 -22.97 8.51 15.58
CA LEU A 344 -22.44 9.43 16.60
C LEU A 344 -20.91 9.50 16.56
N ASN A 345 -20.24 8.38 16.32
CA ASN A 345 -18.79 8.34 16.13
C ASN A 345 -18.37 9.05 14.84
N ASP A 346 -19.13 8.90 13.75
CA ASP A 346 -18.87 9.56 12.46
C ASP A 346 -18.84 11.09 12.58
N LEU A 347 -19.71 11.66 13.42
CA LEU A 347 -19.74 13.11 13.69
C LEU A 347 -18.44 13.65 14.28
N ASN A 348 -17.59 12.79 14.84
CA ASN A 348 -16.29 13.13 15.41
C ASN A 348 -15.11 12.65 14.57
N PHE A 349 -15.33 11.83 13.53
CA PHE A 349 -14.28 11.22 12.73
C PHE A 349 -13.29 12.23 12.15
N LEU A 350 -13.78 13.33 11.58
CA LEU A 350 -12.91 14.35 10.98
C LEU A 350 -12.35 15.35 12.00
N LYS A 351 -12.73 15.22 13.28
CA LYS A 351 -12.30 16.14 14.37
C LYS A 351 -11.19 15.56 15.23
N VAL A 352 -10.93 14.25 15.13
CA VAL A 352 -9.83 13.63 15.87
C VAL A 352 -8.47 14.00 15.29
N THR A 353 -7.44 13.86 16.12
CA THR A 353 -6.04 14.15 15.77
C THR A 353 -5.20 12.90 16.01
N PRO A 354 -3.91 12.88 15.58
CA PRO A 354 -2.98 11.80 15.93
C PRO A 354 -2.86 11.47 17.42
N TRP A 355 -3.35 12.35 18.29
CA TRP A 355 -3.23 12.27 19.73
C TRP A 355 -4.56 11.86 20.40
N SER A 356 -5.70 12.07 19.72
CA SER A 356 -7.04 11.83 20.27
C SER A 356 -7.85 10.75 19.56
N TYR A 357 -7.36 10.22 18.42
CA TYR A 357 -8.12 9.26 17.62
C TYR A 357 -8.35 7.91 18.32
N ARG A 358 -7.52 7.52 19.30
CA ARG A 358 -7.55 6.17 19.91
C ARG A 358 -8.89 5.84 20.53
N ASP A 359 -9.46 6.72 21.34
CA ASP A 359 -10.77 6.50 21.97
C ASP A 359 -11.88 6.27 20.92
N LEU A 360 -11.82 7.00 19.80
CA LEU A 360 -12.77 6.85 18.69
C LEU A 360 -12.52 5.54 17.91
N SER A 361 -11.25 5.20 17.69
CA SER A 361 -10.81 3.95 17.06
C SER A 361 -11.30 2.73 17.85
N GLU A 362 -11.12 2.74 19.16
CA GLU A 362 -11.61 1.71 20.09
C GLU A 362 -13.14 1.61 20.06
N SER A 363 -13.84 2.74 20.01
CA SER A 363 -15.30 2.76 19.91
C SER A 363 -15.82 2.06 18.64
N TYR A 364 -15.13 2.20 17.50
CA TYR A 364 -15.46 1.42 16.29
C TYR A 364 -15.14 -0.06 16.43
N LEU A 365 -14.01 -0.39 17.07
CA LEU A 365 -13.64 -1.78 17.31
C LEU A 365 -14.67 -2.50 18.19
N ASP A 366 -15.15 -1.85 19.25
CA ASP A 366 -16.19 -2.37 20.13
C ASP A 366 -17.50 -2.62 19.38
N LEU A 367 -17.92 -1.68 18.53
CA LEU A 367 -19.10 -1.86 17.67
C LEU A 367 -18.95 -3.07 16.75
N TYR A 368 -17.77 -3.28 16.16
CA TYR A 368 -17.49 -4.45 15.34
C TYR A 368 -17.52 -5.77 16.14
N GLN A 369 -17.06 -5.77 17.39
CA GLN A 369 -17.03 -6.97 18.23
C GLN A 369 -18.42 -7.35 18.75
N GLN A 370 -19.21 -6.34 19.12
CA GLN A 370 -20.52 -6.53 19.73
C GLN A 370 -21.62 -6.71 18.69
N SER A 371 -21.46 -6.15 17.48
CA SER A 371 -22.47 -6.24 16.41
C SER A 371 -22.69 -7.67 15.90
N GLY A 372 -23.97 -8.05 15.74
CA GLY A 372 -24.37 -9.27 15.03
C GLY A 372 -24.70 -9.04 13.55
N ASP A 373 -24.76 -7.76 13.11
CA ASP A 373 -25.03 -7.38 11.73
C ASP A 373 -23.73 -7.28 10.93
N LEU A 374 -23.61 -8.08 9.87
CA LEU A 374 -22.41 -8.15 9.03
C LEU A 374 -22.07 -6.80 8.40
N ASP A 375 -23.06 -6.06 7.89
CA ASP A 375 -22.83 -4.82 7.15
C ASP A 375 -22.27 -3.75 8.11
N LEU A 376 -22.83 -3.70 9.33
CA LEU A 376 -22.35 -2.82 10.39
C LEU A 376 -20.95 -3.21 10.87
N ARG A 377 -20.67 -4.51 11.00
CA ARG A 377 -19.34 -5.01 11.40
C ARG A 377 -18.28 -4.64 10.37
N GLU A 378 -18.60 -4.76 9.09
CA GLU A 378 -17.72 -4.38 8.00
C GLU A 378 -17.40 -2.89 8.06
N GLU A 379 -18.43 -2.03 8.13
CA GLU A 379 -18.25 -0.57 8.20
C GLU A 379 -17.48 -0.14 9.46
N ALA A 380 -17.79 -0.70 10.62
CA ALA A 380 -17.10 -0.38 11.86
C ALA A 380 -15.62 -0.81 11.83
N LEU A 381 -15.32 -2.04 11.37
CA LEU A 381 -13.93 -2.49 11.26
C LEU A 381 -13.14 -1.68 10.24
N PHE A 382 -13.77 -1.31 9.13
CA PHE A 382 -13.15 -0.42 8.14
C PHE A 382 -12.80 0.93 8.75
N LYS A 383 -13.72 1.56 9.49
CA LYS A 383 -13.48 2.87 10.13
C LYS A 383 -12.42 2.82 11.23
N HIS A 384 -12.36 1.74 11.99
CA HIS A 384 -11.24 1.46 12.89
C HIS A 384 -9.91 1.41 12.13
N ALA A 385 -9.81 0.53 11.13
CA ALA A 385 -8.60 0.40 10.32
C ALA A 385 -8.21 1.71 9.62
N LEU A 386 -9.19 2.51 9.19
CA LEU A 386 -9.00 3.80 8.54
C LEU A 386 -8.44 4.86 9.50
N LEU A 387 -8.92 4.92 10.74
CA LEU A 387 -8.34 5.82 11.75
C LEU A 387 -6.91 5.43 12.09
N GLU A 388 -6.64 4.14 12.28
CA GLU A 388 -5.27 3.63 12.47
C GLU A 388 -4.39 3.94 11.24
N SER A 389 -4.95 3.84 10.04
CA SER A 389 -4.27 4.19 8.80
C SER A 389 -3.99 5.68 8.67
N LEU A 390 -4.75 6.57 9.30
CA LEU A 390 -4.49 8.01 9.27
C LEU A 390 -3.55 8.47 10.37
N HIS A 391 -3.62 7.83 11.54
CA HIS A 391 -3.09 8.38 12.78
C HIS A 391 -2.29 7.38 13.64
N GLY A 392 -2.45 6.08 13.41
CA GLY A 392 -1.75 5.01 14.13
C GLY A 392 -0.39 4.65 13.54
N GLY A 393 0.33 3.75 14.21
CA GLY A 393 1.64 3.28 13.75
C GLY A 393 1.55 2.55 12.41
N THR A 394 2.49 2.78 11.50
CA THR A 394 2.41 2.30 10.11
C THR A 394 2.31 0.78 10.01
N SER A 395 3.10 0.05 10.79
CA SER A 395 3.08 -1.43 10.80
C SER A 395 1.74 -1.99 11.28
N GLU A 396 1.16 -1.39 12.34
CA GLU A 396 -0.13 -1.83 12.87
C GLU A 396 -1.27 -1.49 11.91
N ALA A 397 -1.24 -0.29 11.32
CA ALA A 397 -2.19 0.11 10.28
C ALA A 397 -2.15 -0.84 9.06
N LEU A 398 -0.94 -1.19 8.59
CA LEU A 398 -0.76 -2.11 7.47
C LEU A 398 -1.32 -3.50 7.79
N ARG A 399 -1.09 -3.98 9.01
CA ARG A 399 -1.64 -5.24 9.52
C ARG A 399 -3.16 -5.21 9.54
N LEU A 400 -3.76 -4.13 10.07
CA LEU A 400 -5.21 -3.99 10.21
C LEU A 400 -5.91 -3.88 8.86
N ILE A 401 -5.39 -3.09 7.92
CA ILE A 401 -6.00 -3.00 6.59
C ILE A 401 -5.87 -4.31 5.81
N THR A 402 -4.76 -5.03 5.96
CA THR A 402 -4.58 -6.36 5.36
C THR A 402 -5.55 -7.37 5.95
N MET A 403 -5.75 -7.36 7.27
CA MET A 403 -6.75 -8.19 7.95
C MET A 403 -8.16 -7.86 7.48
N PHE A 404 -8.51 -6.57 7.35
CA PHE A 404 -9.80 -6.14 6.84
C PHE A 404 -10.06 -6.69 5.42
N GLN A 405 -9.10 -6.53 4.51
CA GLN A 405 -9.20 -7.04 3.13
C GLN A 405 -9.38 -8.56 3.08
N LYS A 406 -8.65 -9.30 3.93
CA LYS A 406 -8.77 -10.77 4.01
C LYS A 406 -10.14 -11.19 4.54
N LYS A 407 -10.67 -10.45 5.52
CA LYS A 407 -11.96 -10.77 6.15
C LYS A 407 -13.15 -10.38 5.27
N PHE A 408 -13.04 -9.28 4.53
CA PHE A 408 -14.09 -8.74 3.68
C PHE A 408 -13.60 -8.52 2.23
N PRO A 409 -13.28 -9.60 1.49
CA PRO A 409 -12.68 -9.49 0.15
C PRO A 409 -13.61 -8.88 -0.90
N ARG A 410 -14.93 -8.95 -0.67
CA ARG A 410 -15.99 -8.36 -1.53
C ARG A 410 -16.61 -7.11 -0.90
N SER A 411 -15.87 -6.45 -0.02
CA SER A 411 -16.29 -5.22 0.65
C SER A 411 -16.58 -4.09 -0.34
N ILE A 412 -17.58 -3.26 -0.03
CA ILE A 412 -17.79 -1.98 -0.73
C ILE A 412 -16.59 -1.02 -0.56
N TYR A 413 -15.79 -1.23 0.49
CA TYR A 413 -14.58 -0.47 0.79
C TYR A 413 -13.31 -1.10 0.20
N ALA A 414 -13.41 -2.20 -0.56
CA ALA A 414 -12.24 -2.95 -1.05
C ALA A 414 -11.24 -2.08 -1.82
N THR A 415 -11.73 -1.23 -2.73
CA THR A 415 -10.89 -0.32 -3.51
C THR A 415 -10.18 0.70 -2.62
N VAL A 416 -10.89 1.29 -1.66
CA VAL A 416 -10.29 2.24 -0.72
C VAL A 416 -9.25 1.54 0.15
N GLY A 417 -9.54 0.33 0.63
CA GLY A 417 -8.60 -0.48 1.40
C GLY A 417 -7.33 -0.83 0.62
N LYS A 418 -7.42 -1.09 -0.69
CA LYS A 418 -6.26 -1.29 -1.57
C LYS A 418 -5.37 -0.04 -1.64
N ASN A 419 -5.99 1.12 -1.86
CA ASN A 419 -5.26 2.40 -1.93
C ASN A 419 -4.59 2.73 -0.59
N ILE A 420 -5.26 2.45 0.53
CA ILE A 420 -4.69 2.61 1.87
C ILE A 420 -3.47 1.70 2.04
N ARG A 421 -3.60 0.42 1.69
CA ARG A 421 -2.50 -0.55 1.79
C ARG A 421 -1.29 -0.14 0.94
N GLU A 422 -1.50 0.33 -0.28
CA GLU A 422 -0.43 0.82 -1.16
C GLU A 422 0.37 1.98 -0.54
N VAL A 423 -0.33 2.94 0.08
CA VAL A 423 0.31 4.05 0.81
C VAL A 423 1.07 3.51 2.01
N LEU A 424 0.47 2.64 2.81
CA LEU A 424 1.10 2.10 4.03
C LEU A 424 2.29 1.19 3.73
N VAL A 425 2.26 0.38 2.68
CA VAL A 425 3.42 -0.42 2.21
C VAL A 425 4.59 0.51 1.90
N THR A 426 4.33 1.60 1.17
CA THR A 426 5.37 2.59 0.88
C THR A 426 5.93 3.23 2.15
N GLN A 427 5.06 3.60 3.11
CA GLN A 427 5.52 4.17 4.37
C GLN A 427 6.31 3.17 5.22
N THR A 428 5.89 1.90 5.29
CA THR A 428 6.64 0.85 6.00
C THR A 428 8.04 0.70 5.41
N TYR A 429 8.18 0.74 4.08
CA TYR A 429 9.49 0.70 3.44
C TYR A 429 10.37 1.90 3.84
N LEU A 430 9.81 3.10 3.90
CA LEU A 430 10.55 4.33 4.24
C LEU A 430 10.93 4.44 5.72
N GLU A 431 10.09 3.91 6.62
CA GLU A 431 10.28 3.99 8.07
C GLU A 431 11.17 2.87 8.62
N THR A 432 11.36 1.79 7.86
CA THR A 432 12.15 0.62 8.30
C THR A 432 13.58 0.70 7.76
N GLU A 433 14.57 0.41 8.61
CA GLU A 433 15.97 0.32 8.19
C GLU A 433 16.28 -1.10 7.65
N TRP A 434 16.35 -1.23 6.33
CA TRP A 434 16.55 -2.53 5.68
C TRP A 434 18.01 -2.96 5.52
N SER A 435 18.97 -2.11 5.92
CA SER A 435 20.41 -2.26 5.64
C SER A 435 21.00 -3.60 6.10
N ASN A 436 20.50 -4.15 7.21
CA ASN A 436 20.97 -5.40 7.82
C ASN A 436 19.88 -6.49 7.88
N GLU A 437 18.78 -6.29 7.15
CA GLU A 437 17.60 -7.17 7.21
C GLU A 437 17.18 -7.69 5.83
N ALA A 438 18.14 -8.21 5.04
CA ALA A 438 17.89 -8.73 3.69
C ALA A 438 16.69 -9.69 3.64
N LEU A 439 16.64 -10.68 4.55
CA LEU A 439 15.52 -11.64 4.62
C LEU A 439 14.18 -10.96 4.95
N ALA A 440 14.17 -9.92 5.81
CA ALA A 440 12.96 -9.19 6.11
C ALA A 440 12.47 -8.39 4.89
N LEU A 441 13.40 -7.77 4.14
CA LEU A 441 13.09 -7.05 2.91
C LEU A 441 12.50 -7.98 1.86
N LEU A 442 13.04 -9.19 1.71
CA LEU A 442 12.50 -10.20 0.80
C LEU A 442 11.07 -10.60 1.20
N ARG A 443 10.84 -10.95 2.48
CA ARG A 443 9.49 -11.29 2.97
C ARG A 443 8.50 -10.15 2.74
N PHE A 444 8.90 -8.92 3.08
CA PHE A 444 8.08 -7.73 2.87
C PHE A 444 7.71 -7.56 1.39
N THR A 445 8.69 -7.71 0.50
CA THR A 445 8.49 -7.57 -0.95
C THR A 445 7.58 -8.66 -1.51
N GLU A 446 7.80 -9.91 -1.12
CA GLU A 446 6.99 -11.07 -1.55
C GLU A 446 5.53 -10.97 -1.03
N GLU A 447 5.33 -10.60 0.24
CA GLU A 447 4.01 -10.44 0.85
C GLU A 447 3.20 -9.25 0.30
N GLN A 448 3.90 -8.18 -0.11
CA GLN A 448 3.29 -6.94 -0.57
C GLN A 448 3.35 -6.75 -2.08
N GLN A 449 3.68 -7.79 -2.87
CA GLN A 449 3.93 -7.70 -4.32
C GLN A 449 2.85 -6.97 -5.14
N GLU A 450 1.59 -6.97 -4.72
CA GLU A 450 0.49 -6.27 -5.41
C GLU A 450 0.42 -4.76 -5.11
N TYR A 451 1.19 -4.27 -4.13
CA TYR A 451 1.08 -2.94 -3.52
C TYR A 451 2.43 -2.19 -3.51
N LEU A 452 3.39 -2.59 -4.36
CA LEU A 452 4.76 -2.05 -4.38
C LEU A 452 4.93 -0.80 -5.25
N SER A 453 3.88 -0.24 -5.86
CA SER A 453 3.97 0.90 -6.79
C SER A 453 4.77 2.08 -6.22
N GLY A 454 4.47 2.50 -4.99
CA GLY A 454 5.16 3.61 -4.33
C GLY A 454 6.59 3.26 -3.90
N CYS A 455 6.88 1.99 -3.66
CA CYS A 455 8.24 1.49 -3.42
C CYS A 455 9.07 1.50 -4.72
N ILE A 456 8.53 0.96 -5.82
CA ILE A 456 9.21 0.89 -7.13
C ILE A 456 9.49 2.29 -7.69
N ALA A 457 8.66 3.28 -7.37
CA ALA A 457 8.92 4.67 -7.72
C ALA A 457 10.20 5.24 -7.07
N ARG A 458 10.79 4.54 -6.08
CA ARG A 458 12.04 4.90 -5.43
C ARG A 458 13.22 4.22 -6.13
N PRO A 459 14.20 4.99 -6.67
CA PRO A 459 15.31 4.43 -7.43
C PRO A 459 16.12 3.35 -6.69
N GLU A 460 16.21 3.45 -5.37
CA GLU A 460 16.98 2.55 -4.52
C GLU A 460 16.26 1.23 -4.15
N PHE A 461 14.94 1.14 -4.35
CA PHE A 461 14.16 -0.02 -3.88
C PHE A 461 14.54 -1.31 -4.62
N LEU A 462 14.43 -1.32 -5.95
CA LEU A 462 14.70 -2.53 -6.74
C LEU A 462 16.17 -2.99 -6.65
N PRO A 463 17.18 -2.09 -6.66
CA PRO A 463 18.57 -2.49 -6.40
C PRO A 463 18.77 -3.16 -5.04
N LYS A 464 18.15 -2.66 -3.97
CA LYS A 464 18.22 -3.29 -2.65
C LYS A 464 17.56 -4.67 -2.63
N VAL A 465 16.42 -4.81 -3.29
CA VAL A 465 15.72 -6.10 -3.42
C VAL A 465 16.58 -7.10 -4.21
N ALA A 466 17.17 -6.68 -5.33
CA ALA A 466 18.06 -7.53 -6.12
C ALA A 466 19.28 -8.00 -5.31
N ALA A 467 19.96 -7.08 -4.63
CA ALA A 467 21.10 -7.41 -3.76
C ALA A 467 20.70 -8.38 -2.63
N ALA A 468 19.52 -8.24 -2.04
CA ALA A 468 19.02 -9.17 -1.03
C ALA A 468 18.76 -10.58 -1.58
N TYR A 469 18.28 -10.71 -2.81
CA TYR A 469 18.14 -12.01 -3.48
C TYR A 469 19.49 -12.64 -3.83
N GLU A 470 20.46 -11.82 -4.27
CA GLU A 470 21.83 -12.27 -4.58
C GLU A 470 22.54 -12.77 -3.32
N GLU A 471 22.49 -12.03 -2.21
CA GLU A 471 23.04 -12.47 -0.91
C GLU A 471 22.39 -13.77 -0.44
N GLY A 472 21.08 -13.91 -0.68
CA GLY A 472 20.34 -15.14 -0.38
C GLY A 472 20.61 -16.30 -1.33
N GLY A 473 21.33 -16.10 -2.44
CA GLY A 473 21.55 -17.12 -3.48
C GLY A 473 20.25 -17.58 -4.16
N ARG A 474 19.27 -16.67 -4.32
CA ARG A 474 17.92 -16.95 -4.84
C ARG A 474 17.62 -16.25 -6.19
N PRO A 475 18.44 -16.42 -7.24
CA PRO A 475 18.28 -15.69 -8.51
C PRO A 475 17.01 -16.11 -9.28
N ILE A 476 16.56 -17.37 -9.14
CA ILE A 476 15.35 -17.87 -9.81
C ILE A 476 14.10 -17.18 -9.27
N GLU A 477 14.00 -17.00 -7.95
CA GLU A 477 12.89 -16.31 -7.31
C GLU A 477 12.90 -14.81 -7.63
N MET A 478 14.08 -14.19 -7.70
CA MET A 478 14.21 -12.80 -8.15
C MET A 478 13.67 -12.62 -9.56
N ILE A 479 14.10 -13.47 -10.51
CA ILE A 479 13.62 -13.46 -11.90
C ILE A 479 12.10 -13.61 -11.93
N ARG A 480 11.54 -14.56 -11.16
CA ARG A 480 10.09 -14.79 -11.11
C ARG A 480 9.34 -13.58 -10.57
N LEU A 481 9.84 -12.95 -9.50
CA LEU A 481 9.23 -11.75 -8.93
C LEU A 481 9.29 -10.59 -9.92
N PHE A 482 10.46 -10.28 -10.49
CA PHE A 482 10.60 -9.16 -11.42
C PHE A 482 9.79 -9.37 -12.69
N ALA A 483 9.69 -10.59 -13.19
CA ALA A 483 8.84 -10.92 -14.33
C ALA A 483 7.36 -10.67 -14.00
N SER A 484 6.88 -11.07 -12.82
CA SER A 484 5.49 -10.85 -12.42
C SER A 484 5.18 -9.37 -12.15
N LEU A 485 6.16 -8.58 -11.71
CA LEU A 485 6.04 -7.14 -11.54
C LEU A 485 5.98 -6.42 -12.89
N LEU A 486 6.70 -6.88 -13.90
CA LEU A 486 6.67 -6.31 -15.26
C LEU A 486 5.31 -6.46 -15.94
N ASP A 487 4.49 -7.45 -15.56
CA ASP A 487 3.10 -7.58 -16.02
C ASP A 487 2.16 -6.51 -15.42
N ARG A 488 2.63 -5.72 -14.46
CA ARG A 488 1.84 -4.69 -13.77
C ARG A 488 2.09 -3.31 -14.40
N PRO A 489 1.06 -2.58 -14.86
CA PRO A 489 1.23 -1.27 -15.49
C PRO A 489 1.94 -0.23 -14.60
N TRP A 490 1.77 -0.33 -13.27
CA TRP A 490 2.36 0.60 -12.31
C TRP A 490 3.85 0.38 -12.05
N SER A 491 4.46 -0.71 -12.56
CA SER A 491 5.89 -1.00 -12.37
C SER A 491 6.81 -0.30 -13.37
N ALA A 492 6.23 0.42 -14.34
CA ALA A 492 6.94 1.13 -15.40
C ALA A 492 8.15 1.98 -14.92
N PRO A 493 8.11 2.68 -13.77
CA PRO A 493 9.27 3.46 -13.30
C PRO A 493 10.53 2.61 -13.05
N GLY A 494 10.36 1.33 -12.69
CA GLY A 494 11.47 0.41 -12.40
C GLY A 494 11.69 -0.66 -13.48
N ALA A 495 10.97 -0.58 -14.59
CA ALA A 495 10.95 -1.63 -15.60
C ALA A 495 12.30 -1.82 -16.30
N ALA A 496 13.03 -0.76 -16.63
CA ALA A 496 14.37 -0.85 -17.23
C ALA A 496 15.33 -1.69 -16.37
N PHE A 497 15.39 -1.39 -15.06
CA PHE A 497 16.19 -2.15 -14.09
C PHE A 497 15.77 -3.62 -14.04
N MET A 498 14.46 -3.91 -13.93
CA MET A 498 13.97 -5.29 -13.86
C MET A 498 14.30 -6.09 -15.14
N TYR A 499 14.12 -5.52 -16.33
CA TYR A 499 14.52 -6.16 -17.59
C TYR A 499 16.01 -6.51 -17.60
N GLU A 500 16.85 -5.58 -17.15
CA GLU A 500 18.30 -5.78 -17.07
C GLU A 500 18.68 -6.87 -16.08
N SER A 501 18.18 -6.81 -14.84
CA SER A 501 18.47 -7.80 -13.81
C SER A 501 18.01 -9.20 -14.20
N ILE A 502 16.86 -9.33 -14.86
CA ILE A 502 16.37 -10.62 -15.37
C ILE A 502 17.31 -11.14 -16.46
N ALA A 503 17.65 -10.31 -17.45
CA ALA A 503 18.53 -10.74 -18.55
C ALA A 503 19.91 -11.17 -18.05
N GLU A 504 20.44 -10.46 -17.04
CA GLU A 504 21.71 -10.80 -16.38
C GLU A 504 21.67 -12.16 -15.71
N ASN A 505 20.71 -12.35 -14.80
CA ASN A 505 20.65 -13.53 -13.97
C ASN A 505 20.23 -14.76 -14.76
N ALA A 506 19.39 -14.60 -15.79
CA ALA A 506 19.08 -15.66 -16.72
C ALA A 506 20.35 -16.14 -17.47
N ASN A 507 21.18 -15.21 -17.95
CA ASN A 507 22.44 -15.55 -18.62
C ASN A 507 23.41 -16.28 -17.67
N LEU A 508 23.56 -15.82 -16.43
CA LEU A 508 24.39 -16.49 -15.43
C LEU A 508 23.92 -17.92 -15.10
N LEU A 509 22.62 -18.18 -15.21
CA LEU A 509 22.03 -19.50 -15.02
C LEU A 509 22.06 -20.38 -16.28
N GLY A 510 22.53 -19.85 -17.43
CA GLY A 510 22.50 -20.52 -18.73
C GLY A 510 21.11 -20.62 -19.36
N ASP A 511 20.13 -19.83 -18.89
CA ASP A 511 18.82 -19.70 -19.54
C ASP A 511 18.91 -18.63 -20.64
N ASP A 512 19.60 -18.99 -21.72
CA ASP A 512 19.85 -18.10 -22.86
C ASP A 512 18.56 -17.59 -23.51
N ALA A 513 17.52 -18.44 -23.53
CA ALA A 513 16.22 -18.08 -24.11
C ALA A 513 15.56 -16.94 -23.32
N MET A 514 15.61 -17.02 -21.99
CA MET A 514 15.09 -15.95 -21.15
C MET A 514 15.98 -14.71 -21.21
N ALA A 515 17.30 -14.87 -21.19
CA ALA A 515 18.24 -13.75 -21.30
C ALA A 515 18.03 -12.96 -22.61
N GLU A 516 17.92 -13.67 -23.74
CA GLU A 516 17.64 -13.07 -25.05
C GLU A 516 16.29 -12.34 -25.06
N LYS A 517 15.23 -12.99 -24.55
CA LYS A 517 13.88 -12.41 -24.49
C LYS A 517 13.88 -11.06 -23.76
N TYR A 518 14.43 -11.01 -22.55
CA TYR A 518 14.39 -9.80 -21.73
C TYR A 518 15.35 -8.72 -22.23
N ALA A 519 16.50 -9.10 -22.82
CA ALA A 519 17.39 -8.15 -23.49
C ALA A 519 16.73 -7.47 -24.70
N ARG A 520 16.03 -8.22 -25.54
CA ARG A 520 15.27 -7.67 -26.68
C ARG A 520 14.12 -6.77 -26.22
N LEU A 521 13.40 -7.16 -25.16
CA LEU A 521 12.33 -6.33 -24.59
C LEU A 521 12.87 -5.01 -24.03
N PHE A 522 14.03 -5.05 -23.35
CA PHE A 522 14.72 -3.84 -22.90
C PHE A 522 15.01 -2.92 -24.09
N LEU A 523 15.70 -3.41 -25.12
CA LEU A 523 16.11 -2.61 -26.27
C LEU A 523 14.92 -2.05 -27.06
N LYS A 524 13.82 -2.81 -27.13
CA LYS A 524 12.58 -2.37 -27.77
C LYS A 524 11.90 -1.23 -26.99
N ASN A 525 11.81 -1.37 -25.68
CA ASN A 525 11.07 -0.44 -24.83
C ASN A 525 11.89 0.79 -24.40
N TYR A 526 13.22 0.65 -24.35
CA TYR A 526 14.16 1.64 -23.84
C TYR A 526 15.38 1.87 -24.75
N PRO A 527 15.20 2.14 -26.06
CA PRO A 527 16.32 2.21 -27.03
C PRO A 527 17.33 3.33 -26.76
N ALA A 528 16.94 4.37 -26.01
CA ALA A 528 17.80 5.51 -25.66
C ALA A 528 18.35 5.43 -24.22
N HIS A 529 18.15 4.32 -23.50
CA HIS A 529 18.65 4.18 -22.13
C HIS A 529 20.19 4.12 -22.11
N PRO A 530 20.87 4.67 -21.08
CA PRO A 530 22.33 4.59 -20.93
C PRO A 530 22.92 3.18 -21.01
N ASP A 531 22.11 2.17 -20.65
CA ASP A 531 22.50 0.76 -20.65
C ASP A 531 22.10 -0.01 -21.91
N SER A 532 21.53 0.66 -22.91
CA SER A 532 21.23 0.03 -24.21
C SER A 532 22.48 -0.52 -24.89
N ARG A 533 23.62 0.19 -24.76
CA ARG A 533 24.91 -0.31 -25.25
C ARG A 533 25.34 -1.59 -24.54
N LEU A 534 25.22 -1.63 -23.21
CA LEU A 534 25.50 -2.83 -22.42
C LEU A 534 24.60 -4.00 -22.83
N MET A 535 23.32 -3.71 -23.08
CA MET A 535 22.35 -4.73 -23.47
C MET A 535 22.62 -5.30 -24.87
N LEU A 536 23.05 -4.46 -25.82
CA LEU A 536 23.54 -4.92 -27.13
C LEU A 536 24.77 -5.81 -26.97
N GLU A 537 25.72 -5.42 -26.11
CA GLU A 537 26.92 -6.23 -25.82
C GLU A 537 26.55 -7.62 -25.26
N ARG A 538 25.64 -7.67 -24.28
CA ARG A 538 25.13 -8.92 -23.70
C ARG A 538 24.43 -9.78 -24.75
N LEU A 539 23.58 -9.19 -25.58
CA LEU A 539 22.85 -9.89 -26.64
C LEU A 539 23.80 -10.43 -27.73
N GLY A 540 24.84 -9.66 -28.09
CA GLY A 540 25.86 -10.11 -29.03
C GLY A 540 26.68 -11.28 -28.49
N GLY A 541 26.99 -11.29 -27.18
CA GLY A 541 27.61 -12.44 -26.52
C GLY A 541 26.74 -13.69 -26.55
N LEU A 542 25.43 -13.55 -26.31
CA LEU A 542 24.46 -14.66 -26.41
C LEU A 542 24.34 -15.22 -27.84
N TYR A 543 24.35 -14.37 -28.86
CA TYR A 543 24.35 -14.86 -30.24
C TYR A 543 25.66 -15.55 -30.60
N PHE A 544 26.78 -15.04 -30.08
CA PHE A 544 28.08 -15.66 -30.30
C PHE A 544 28.16 -17.06 -29.68
N SER A 545 27.65 -17.25 -28.46
CA SER A 545 27.61 -18.59 -27.83
C SER A 545 26.68 -19.58 -28.53
N GLN A 546 25.78 -19.09 -29.39
CA GLN A 546 24.85 -19.89 -30.20
C GLN A 546 25.30 -20.04 -31.67
N ASP A 547 26.54 -19.68 -31.99
CA ASP A 547 27.10 -19.68 -33.36
C ASP A 547 26.30 -18.83 -34.38
N LYS A 548 25.51 -17.87 -33.89
CA LYS A 548 24.74 -16.93 -34.72
C LYS A 548 25.59 -15.73 -35.14
N TYR A 549 26.64 -15.99 -35.92
CA TYR A 549 27.66 -14.99 -36.26
C TYR A 549 27.09 -13.77 -36.99
N GLN A 550 26.07 -13.95 -37.82
CA GLN A 550 25.43 -12.84 -38.54
C GLN A 550 24.72 -11.89 -37.57
N GLU A 551 23.96 -12.44 -36.62
CA GLU A 551 23.28 -11.68 -35.58
C GLU A 551 24.26 -11.03 -34.59
N THR A 552 25.36 -11.71 -34.24
CA THR A 552 26.47 -11.13 -33.46
C THR A 552 27.03 -9.90 -34.15
N LYS A 553 27.35 -10.01 -35.45
CA LYS A 553 27.80 -8.87 -36.25
C LYS A 553 26.77 -7.75 -36.22
N ASP A 554 25.51 -8.03 -36.57
CA ASP A 554 24.49 -7.00 -36.70
C ASP A 554 24.22 -6.27 -35.36
N THR A 555 24.44 -6.96 -34.24
CA THR A 555 24.28 -6.41 -32.89
C THR A 555 25.49 -5.61 -32.41
N LEU A 556 26.72 -6.02 -32.77
CA LEU A 556 27.96 -5.47 -32.21
C LEU A 556 28.75 -4.56 -33.16
N LEU A 557 28.42 -4.49 -34.46
CA LEU A 557 29.20 -3.76 -35.47
C LEU A 557 29.45 -2.28 -35.11
N TRP A 558 28.55 -1.67 -34.34
CA TRP A 558 28.67 -0.30 -33.85
C TRP A 558 29.94 -0.06 -33.01
N LEU A 559 30.51 -1.10 -32.39
CA LEU A 559 31.78 -1.03 -31.64
C LEU A 559 32.97 -0.57 -32.50
N LEU A 560 32.88 -0.71 -33.82
CA LEU A 560 33.93 -0.25 -34.74
C LEU A 560 33.80 1.26 -35.07
N ASN A 561 32.74 1.93 -34.63
CA ASN A 561 32.53 3.34 -34.92
C ASN A 561 33.46 4.23 -34.09
N LYS A 562 33.83 5.39 -34.66
CA LYS A 562 34.74 6.33 -33.99
C LYS A 562 34.08 6.90 -32.73
N GLY A 563 34.76 6.80 -31.60
CA GLY A 563 34.32 7.35 -30.31
C GLY A 563 33.48 6.39 -29.47
N GLU A 564 33.07 5.25 -30.03
CA GLU A 564 32.41 4.18 -29.28
C GLU A 564 33.45 3.32 -28.54
N ARG A 565 33.05 2.77 -27.39
CA ARG A 565 33.87 1.84 -26.59
C ARG A 565 32.98 0.77 -25.97
N ALA A 566 33.44 -0.47 -26.02
CA ALA A 566 32.79 -1.57 -25.33
C ALA A 566 32.82 -1.34 -23.81
N LYS A 567 31.70 -1.60 -23.13
CA LYS A 567 31.66 -1.70 -21.67
C LYS A 567 32.23 -3.04 -21.19
N ARG A 568 32.12 -4.10 -22.02
CA ARG A 568 32.67 -5.44 -21.81
C ARG A 568 33.75 -5.72 -22.84
N THR A 569 34.98 -5.91 -22.41
CA THR A 569 36.13 -6.04 -23.31
C THR A 569 36.02 -7.25 -24.25
N GLU A 570 35.44 -8.35 -23.76
CA GLU A 570 35.17 -9.56 -24.53
C GLU A 570 34.23 -9.33 -25.73
N SER A 571 33.44 -8.25 -25.74
CA SER A 571 32.57 -7.90 -26.87
C SER A 571 33.35 -7.68 -28.18
N TYR A 572 34.59 -7.15 -28.10
CA TYR A 572 35.45 -7.02 -29.27
C TYR A 572 35.91 -8.38 -29.80
N TYR A 573 36.18 -9.34 -28.90
CA TYR A 573 36.55 -10.70 -29.30
C TYR A 573 35.37 -11.41 -29.98
N TYR A 574 34.16 -11.31 -29.44
CA TYR A 574 32.95 -11.88 -30.06
C TYR A 574 32.69 -11.29 -31.44
N LEU A 575 32.81 -9.97 -31.58
CA LEU A 575 32.66 -9.30 -32.87
C LEU A 575 33.75 -9.70 -33.87
N GLY A 576 35.02 -9.73 -33.44
CA GLY A 576 36.16 -10.11 -34.28
C GLY A 576 36.03 -11.53 -34.80
N SER A 577 35.70 -12.47 -33.92
CA SER A 577 35.52 -13.88 -34.27
C SER A 577 34.32 -14.10 -35.20
N ALA A 578 33.19 -13.43 -34.95
CA ALA A 578 32.04 -13.50 -35.85
C ALA A 578 32.35 -12.92 -37.24
N LEU A 579 33.10 -11.81 -37.31
CA LEU A 579 33.50 -11.21 -38.59
C LEU A 579 34.50 -12.08 -39.37
N TRP A 580 35.37 -12.81 -38.66
CA TRP A 580 36.29 -13.78 -39.24
C TRP A 580 35.53 -14.90 -39.95
N GLU A 581 34.56 -15.52 -39.28
CA GLU A 581 33.70 -16.56 -39.85
C GLU A 581 32.89 -16.05 -41.06
N LEU A 582 32.45 -14.78 -41.01
CA LEU A 582 31.77 -14.11 -42.12
C LEU A 582 32.72 -13.57 -43.21
N LYS A 583 34.03 -13.85 -43.12
CA LYS A 583 35.07 -13.45 -44.08
C LYS A 583 35.20 -11.94 -44.31
N GLN A 584 34.88 -11.13 -43.31
CA GLN A 584 35.01 -9.67 -43.34
C GLN A 584 36.35 -9.23 -42.77
N LEU A 585 37.42 -9.46 -43.55
CA LEU A 585 38.81 -9.33 -43.10
C LEU A 585 39.17 -7.93 -42.53
N PRO A 586 38.83 -6.79 -43.16
CA PRO A 586 39.22 -5.48 -42.64
C PRO A 586 38.57 -5.16 -41.28
N SER A 587 37.30 -5.53 -41.13
CA SER A 587 36.56 -5.34 -39.88
C SER A 587 37.05 -6.29 -38.78
N THR A 588 37.45 -7.50 -39.15
CA THR A 588 38.05 -8.50 -38.24
C THR A 588 39.32 -7.94 -37.59
N ILE A 589 40.26 -7.46 -38.42
CA ILE A 589 41.52 -6.86 -37.95
C ILE A 589 41.23 -5.70 -36.99
N LYS A 590 40.33 -4.80 -37.39
CA LYS A 590 39.97 -3.63 -36.57
C LYS A 590 39.34 -4.02 -35.22
N ALA A 591 38.50 -5.04 -35.18
CA ALA A 591 37.89 -5.53 -33.93
C ALA A 591 38.96 -6.09 -32.98
N PHE A 592 39.88 -6.91 -33.48
CA PHE A 592 40.96 -7.46 -32.67
C PHE A 592 41.98 -6.39 -32.24
N ASP A 593 42.29 -5.40 -33.08
CA ASP A 593 43.13 -4.26 -32.68
C ASP A 593 42.53 -3.51 -31.50
N LEU A 594 41.20 -3.31 -31.49
CA LEU A 594 40.48 -2.70 -30.37
C LEU A 594 40.54 -3.61 -29.12
N PHE A 595 40.35 -4.92 -29.29
CA PHE A 595 40.48 -5.91 -28.21
C PHE A 595 41.86 -5.88 -27.53
N PHE A 596 42.94 -5.88 -28.31
CA PHE A 596 44.30 -5.80 -27.77
C PHE A 596 44.59 -4.45 -27.11
N SER A 597 44.08 -3.35 -27.70
CA SER A 597 44.26 -2.00 -27.18
C SER A 597 43.55 -1.77 -25.84
N SER A 598 42.46 -2.50 -25.58
CA SER A 598 41.72 -2.40 -24.31
C SER A 598 42.37 -3.06 -23.11
N GLN A 599 43.51 -3.75 -23.27
CA GLN A 599 44.20 -4.47 -22.19
C GLN A 599 43.26 -5.44 -21.45
N PRO A 600 42.90 -6.56 -22.08
CA PRO A 600 41.90 -7.48 -21.54
C PRO A 600 42.39 -8.16 -20.25
N GLU A 601 41.87 -7.73 -19.10
CA GLU A 601 42.09 -8.37 -17.79
C GLU A 601 41.15 -9.57 -17.60
N ASN A 602 41.62 -10.68 -17.03
CA ASN A 602 40.87 -11.92 -16.79
C ASN A 602 40.33 -12.62 -18.06
N LEU A 603 40.84 -12.26 -19.24
CA LEU A 603 40.48 -12.86 -20.54
C LEU A 603 41.72 -13.48 -21.21
N GLU A 604 42.71 -13.91 -20.42
CA GLU A 604 43.98 -14.46 -20.91
C GLU A 604 43.78 -15.72 -21.75
N HIS A 605 42.69 -16.45 -21.49
CA HIS A 605 42.29 -17.64 -22.23
C HIS A 605 41.83 -17.34 -23.66
N LEU A 606 41.36 -16.12 -23.96
CA LEU A 606 40.92 -15.71 -25.30
C LEU A 606 42.07 -15.17 -26.16
N LEU A 607 43.16 -14.71 -25.53
CA LEU A 607 44.26 -14.05 -26.23
C LEU A 607 44.94 -14.92 -27.31
N PRO A 608 45.27 -16.21 -27.09
CA PRO A 608 45.96 -17.01 -28.10
C PRO A 608 45.14 -17.14 -29.39
N ASP A 609 43.85 -17.39 -29.24
CA ASP A 609 42.92 -17.50 -30.35
C ASP A 609 42.71 -16.15 -31.04
N ALA A 610 42.54 -15.05 -30.29
CA ALA A 610 42.45 -13.71 -30.85
C ALA A 610 43.68 -13.32 -31.70
N TYR A 611 44.89 -13.62 -31.20
CA TYR A 611 46.14 -13.38 -31.95
C TYR A 611 46.21 -14.26 -33.20
N TYR A 612 45.80 -15.53 -33.11
CA TYR A 612 45.80 -16.45 -34.23
C TYR A 612 44.83 -16.00 -35.33
N GLN A 613 43.57 -15.70 -34.99
CA GLN A 613 42.54 -15.28 -35.93
C GLN A 613 42.88 -13.94 -36.57
N SER A 614 43.36 -12.96 -35.80
CA SER A 614 43.78 -11.67 -36.36
C SER A 614 44.98 -11.83 -37.30
N ALA A 615 45.96 -12.67 -36.96
CA ALA A 615 47.09 -12.95 -37.86
C ALA A 615 46.64 -13.66 -39.15
N ALA A 616 45.68 -14.59 -39.07
CA ALA A 616 45.08 -15.24 -40.23
C ALA A 616 44.30 -14.24 -41.10
N ALA A 617 43.64 -13.25 -40.52
CA ALA A 617 42.99 -12.17 -41.24
C ALA A 617 43.99 -11.25 -41.96
N HIS A 618 45.11 -10.89 -41.30
CA HIS A 618 46.22 -10.17 -41.95
C HIS A 618 46.83 -10.97 -43.11
N GLU A 619 47.06 -12.28 -42.94
CA GLU A 619 47.55 -13.15 -44.01
C GLU A 619 46.58 -13.18 -45.20
N SER A 620 45.29 -13.38 -44.94
CA SER A 620 44.24 -13.49 -45.96
C SER A 620 44.01 -12.16 -46.72
N SER A 621 44.34 -11.03 -46.09
CA SER A 621 44.33 -9.70 -46.71
C SER A 621 45.64 -9.34 -47.43
N GLY A 622 46.62 -10.25 -47.44
CA GLY A 622 47.92 -10.08 -48.10
C GLY A 622 49.01 -9.42 -47.25
N ASP A 623 48.71 -9.02 -46.01
CA ASP A 623 49.66 -8.41 -45.08
C ASP A 623 50.39 -9.46 -44.22
N ARG A 624 51.21 -10.29 -44.88
CA ARG A 624 52.00 -11.35 -44.22
C ARG A 624 53.00 -10.79 -43.20
N LYS A 625 53.54 -9.59 -43.45
CA LYS A 625 54.49 -8.93 -42.54
C LYS A 625 53.80 -8.39 -41.30
N GLY A 626 52.56 -7.90 -41.40
CA GLY A 626 51.73 -7.54 -40.26
C GLY A 626 51.35 -8.78 -39.45
N ALA A 627 50.91 -9.85 -40.10
CA ALA A 627 50.57 -11.12 -39.46
C ALA A 627 51.73 -11.66 -38.60
N LEU A 628 52.96 -11.72 -39.16
CA LEU A 628 54.13 -12.20 -38.42
C LEU A 628 54.48 -11.30 -37.22
N ARG A 629 54.41 -9.97 -37.39
CA ARG A 629 54.65 -9.02 -36.29
C ARG A 629 53.64 -9.18 -35.16
N LEU A 630 52.38 -9.41 -35.50
CA LEU A 630 51.31 -9.61 -34.54
C LEU A 630 51.51 -10.90 -33.73
N LEU A 631 51.85 -12.02 -34.40
CA LEU A 631 52.14 -13.27 -33.72
C LEU A 631 53.38 -13.17 -32.81
N GLU A 632 54.44 -12.50 -33.27
CA GLU A 632 55.62 -12.24 -32.45
C GLU A 632 55.28 -11.43 -31.19
N ALA A 633 54.37 -10.47 -31.29
CA ALA A 633 53.89 -9.70 -30.13
C ALA A 633 53.15 -10.61 -29.13
N GLY A 634 52.25 -11.48 -29.61
CA GLY A 634 51.59 -12.48 -28.77
C GLY A 634 52.56 -13.46 -28.11
N ILE A 635 53.58 -13.92 -28.84
CA ILE A 635 54.63 -14.81 -28.32
C ILE A 635 55.47 -14.13 -27.24
N LYS A 636 55.81 -12.85 -27.41
CA LYS A 636 56.60 -12.08 -26.43
C LYS A 636 55.79 -11.63 -25.23
N SER A 637 54.46 -11.59 -25.33
CA SER A 637 53.58 -11.19 -24.23
C SER A 637 53.64 -12.18 -23.06
N PRO A 638 53.85 -11.73 -21.81
CA PRO A 638 53.87 -12.61 -20.64
C PRO A 638 52.47 -13.08 -20.22
N VAL A 639 51.42 -12.42 -20.70
CA VAL A 639 50.01 -12.68 -20.33
C VAL A 639 49.43 -13.82 -21.17
N VAL A 640 49.89 -13.96 -22.42
CA VAL A 640 49.41 -15.00 -23.34
C VAL A 640 49.89 -16.37 -22.86
N GLN A 641 48.96 -17.27 -22.57
CA GLN A 641 49.26 -18.68 -22.25
C GLN A 641 49.10 -19.56 -23.50
N ARG A 642 49.54 -20.83 -23.47
CA ARG A 642 49.35 -21.81 -24.58
C ARG A 642 49.70 -21.23 -25.98
N LYS A 643 50.98 -20.90 -26.18
CA LYS A 643 51.48 -20.20 -27.38
C LYS A 643 51.68 -21.11 -28.60
N ASP A 644 51.28 -22.36 -28.51
CA ASP A 644 51.54 -23.43 -29.48
C ASP A 644 51.01 -23.06 -30.88
N ALA A 645 49.74 -22.66 -30.94
CA ALA A 645 49.09 -22.18 -32.16
C ALA A 645 49.83 -20.97 -32.79
N LEU A 646 50.36 -20.07 -31.96
CA LEU A 646 51.06 -18.88 -32.43
C LEU A 646 52.43 -19.23 -33.02
N TYR A 647 53.18 -20.12 -32.37
CA TYR A 647 54.44 -20.63 -32.90
C TYR A 647 54.22 -21.38 -34.21
N TYR A 648 53.22 -22.26 -34.26
CA TYR A 648 52.90 -23.03 -35.47
C TYR A 648 52.55 -22.11 -36.65
N LYS A 649 51.64 -21.15 -36.44
CA LYS A 649 51.25 -20.18 -37.46
C LYS A 649 52.41 -19.29 -37.91
N SER A 650 53.29 -18.89 -36.98
CA SER A 650 54.50 -18.12 -37.30
C SER A 650 55.45 -18.93 -38.18
N GLY A 651 55.59 -20.23 -37.92
CA GLY A 651 56.34 -21.17 -38.74
C GLY A 651 55.78 -21.25 -40.17
N GLN A 652 54.46 -21.43 -40.31
CA GLN A 652 53.80 -21.46 -41.63
C GLN A 652 54.04 -20.18 -42.43
N LEU A 653 53.84 -19.00 -41.82
CA LEU A 653 54.10 -17.71 -42.47
C LEU A 653 55.56 -17.53 -42.86
N ALA A 654 56.50 -17.98 -42.02
CA ALA A 654 57.93 -17.93 -42.33
C ALA A 654 58.32 -18.82 -43.52
N VAL A 655 57.67 -19.99 -43.69
CA VAL A 655 57.84 -20.84 -44.89
C VAL A 655 57.36 -20.09 -46.13
N LEU A 656 56.18 -19.47 -46.07
CA LEU A 656 55.60 -18.72 -47.20
C LEU A 656 56.46 -17.50 -47.61
N GLU A 657 57.21 -16.92 -46.67
CA GLU A 657 58.17 -15.84 -46.91
C GLU A 657 59.58 -16.35 -47.30
N GLY A 658 59.77 -17.67 -47.44
CA GLY A 658 61.06 -18.29 -47.82
C GLY A 658 62.11 -18.34 -46.71
N LYS A 659 61.75 -18.00 -45.46
CA LYS A 659 62.67 -17.93 -44.31
C LYS A 659 62.76 -19.28 -43.58
N LYS A 660 63.35 -20.28 -44.24
CA LYS A 660 63.37 -21.68 -43.76
C LYS A 660 63.97 -21.86 -42.36
N GLU A 661 65.05 -21.17 -42.02
CA GLU A 661 65.69 -21.29 -40.69
C GLU A 661 64.80 -20.72 -39.58
N LEU A 662 64.14 -19.60 -39.86
CA LEU A 662 63.21 -18.97 -38.92
C LEU A 662 61.95 -19.81 -38.71
N ALA A 663 61.43 -20.40 -39.80
CA ALA A 663 60.34 -21.37 -39.74
C ALA A 663 60.69 -22.59 -38.89
N ARG A 664 61.88 -23.18 -39.11
CA ARG A 664 62.39 -24.29 -38.30
C ARG A 664 62.46 -23.94 -36.83
N GLY A 665 62.96 -22.75 -36.49
CA GLY A 665 63.02 -22.27 -35.11
C GLY A 665 61.66 -22.22 -34.41
N PHE A 666 60.60 -21.81 -35.12
CA PHE A 666 59.24 -21.81 -34.57
C PHE A 666 58.65 -23.21 -34.44
N PHE A 667 58.77 -24.06 -35.46
CA PHE A 667 58.28 -25.44 -35.40
C PHE A 667 58.98 -26.25 -34.31
N ASP A 668 60.28 -26.02 -34.09
CA ASP A 668 61.03 -26.64 -32.98
C ASP A 668 60.46 -26.25 -31.60
N GLN A 669 59.92 -25.04 -31.43
CA GLN A 669 59.26 -24.67 -30.16
C GLN A 669 58.01 -25.51 -29.94
N VAL A 670 57.19 -25.71 -30.98
CA VAL A 670 55.97 -26.53 -30.89
C VAL A 670 56.35 -27.99 -30.63
N ALA A 671 57.20 -28.58 -31.47
CA ALA A 671 57.58 -29.99 -31.39
C ALA A 671 58.23 -30.39 -30.05
N LYS A 672 59.00 -29.48 -29.43
CA LYS A 672 59.76 -29.76 -28.20
C LYS A 672 59.10 -29.31 -26.90
N LYS A 673 58.22 -28.30 -26.95
CA LYS A 673 57.65 -27.67 -25.74
C LYS A 673 56.13 -27.69 -25.68
N SER A 674 55.45 -28.05 -26.76
CA SER A 674 54.00 -28.17 -26.73
C SER A 674 53.56 -29.32 -25.84
N LEU A 675 52.48 -29.09 -25.09
CA LEU A 675 51.79 -30.12 -24.30
C LEU A 675 50.49 -30.57 -25.00
N ASP A 676 50.17 -29.97 -26.15
CA ASP A 676 48.98 -30.26 -26.92
C ASP A 676 49.34 -31.17 -28.11
N PRO A 677 48.87 -32.43 -28.13
CA PRO A 677 49.24 -33.40 -29.14
C PRO A 677 48.70 -33.07 -30.54
N ASP A 678 47.70 -32.19 -30.66
CA ASP A 678 47.18 -31.78 -31.97
C ASP A 678 48.11 -30.75 -32.65
N TRP A 679 48.83 -29.96 -31.84
CA TRP A 679 49.79 -28.99 -32.34
C TRP A 679 51.20 -29.56 -32.53
N GLN A 680 51.60 -30.53 -31.70
CA GLN A 680 52.90 -31.22 -31.77
C GLN A 680 53.06 -32.02 -33.06
#